data_AF-A0A367LB61-F1
#
_entry.id   AF-A0A367LB61-F1
#
_cell.length_a   1.000
_cell.length_b   1.000
_cell.length_c   1.000
_cell.angle_alpha   90.00
_cell.angle_beta   90.00
_cell.angle_gamma   90.00
#
_symmetry.space_group_name_H-M   'P 1'
#
loop_
_entity.id
_entity.type
_entity.pdbx_description
1 polymer ?
#
loop_
_entity_poly.entity_id
_entity_poly.type
_entity_poly.pdbx_seq_one_letter_code
_entity_poly.pdbx_strand_id
1 'polypeptide(L)'
;MATVKSLVTCLIGSTRYLIHPQKLGSIQETIKPDALLPVTLLETHEIFGNVDDTLRRFQSWDDVFAPEFGFVLVEKPAANSSRAVTTSMTSDKELYRLTDGRELNHAASLASQDLTGLPSGPYFLQGPNLHQAWRLYDDTADAFTLGVVPENVTQISGFRAIDLLSESGAHRSVAVPSRLYYPRMSEEKPLSGLRIAVPDSVALKGVPTSLSSRAWRSLVPSAADTTAALAQRLMDLGAVVVGKTKSSQFASGREWVDEQAPWSPRADGYQRVIGAAAGAGAALASYEWLAAALAVEGIDGLGHVHALFSLRSTPASVPLNETQVSSRLYDAIGLMGRTMAGLSRVASALLTSPNGSGDTPSLPRRIVYPIDAEAPEDQQKLASPFLRILEKESDHKVDTVNMTAVWAEHRPVEARGQSLHAYIKDSAFRSSCYDFYHEYDDFRNAYQERHHKTPYAEATTKYRWETGKNVSKQQYDEHQKRLAIFRKWFDVNVAAQRISSDGWTAVAVPVSSEGPSYRDEPPATPSPPKGLLLSWMLRAPEVRVPFAHLPYESRIGGRKEYRAVYGSVMGPPGSDLSALHFVREALDKAGWRTVVETGRLAFPEQYVPPGMSTARKDLAMAKSRGMSKGIRNRTQKPPADAPPMIYRSVPSKHSRAARRATSPSINTDKSLKEATLPRQKSERPSVLAIHQAAGVQKKTRPPRKSRLSTKARRRHDKGLEMAEAVGERTAAKTLRSVGRARVARDRRKPWDDVNKAAREDDNGSAPARAGGDDRDRKHENDDLDSEMDEKDREPRDHQSGTEVRQLVDHDDDDDDDDDDEEHDIDKIL
;
A
#
# COMPACT_ATOMS: atom_id res chain seq x y z
N MET A 1 3.06 4.01 35.58
CA MET A 1 3.53 3.94 34.17
C MET A 1 4.02 2.52 33.91
N ALA A 2 3.45 1.80 32.94
CA ALA A 2 3.98 0.50 32.55
C ALA A 2 5.24 0.68 31.69
N THR A 3 6.37 0.09 32.09
CA THR A 3 7.61 0.12 31.31
C THR A 3 7.38 -0.50 29.94
N VAL A 4 7.58 0.30 28.88
CA VAL A 4 7.46 -0.16 27.49
C VAL A 4 8.57 -1.17 27.22
N LYS A 5 8.27 -2.47 27.32
CA LYS A 5 9.14 -3.54 26.83
C LYS A 5 9.47 -3.26 25.37
N SER A 6 10.73 -3.01 25.04
CA SER A 6 11.20 -2.83 23.67
C SER A 6 10.89 -4.07 22.84
N LEU A 7 10.44 -3.88 21.59
CA LEU A 7 10.31 -4.98 20.63
C LEU A 7 11.71 -5.49 20.28
N VAL A 8 11.95 -6.80 20.41
CA VAL A 8 13.25 -7.41 20.10
C VAL A 8 13.17 -8.10 18.75
N THR A 9 14.06 -7.72 17.84
CA THR A 9 14.12 -8.28 16.49
C THR A 9 15.44 -9.00 16.25
N CYS A 10 15.43 -10.02 15.41
CA CYS A 10 16.63 -10.76 15.00
C CYS A 10 16.61 -11.08 13.51
N LEU A 11 17.74 -11.56 13.00
CA LEU A 11 17.92 -12.06 11.64
C LEU A 11 18.31 -13.54 11.72
N ILE A 12 17.58 -14.39 11.01
CA ILE A 12 17.96 -15.79 10.76
C ILE A 12 18.17 -15.92 9.25
N GLY A 13 19.38 -16.32 8.85
CA GLY A 13 19.77 -16.33 7.43
C GLY A 13 19.61 -14.94 6.82
N SER A 14 18.63 -14.79 5.93
CA SER A 14 18.23 -13.51 5.30
C SER A 14 16.83 -13.03 5.70
N THR A 15 16.17 -13.68 6.67
CA THR A 15 14.80 -13.36 7.10
C THR A 15 14.79 -12.72 8.48
N ARG A 16 14.10 -11.59 8.59
CA ARG A 16 13.93 -10.83 9.83
C ARG A 16 12.74 -11.34 10.63
N TYR A 17 12.89 -11.41 11.94
CA TYR A 17 11.85 -11.84 12.86
C TYR A 17 11.69 -10.84 14.00
N LEU A 18 10.46 -10.71 14.46
CA LEU A 18 10.09 -10.19 15.76
C LEU A 18 9.96 -11.38 16.73
N ILE A 19 10.62 -11.27 17.89
CA ILE A 19 10.39 -12.16 19.02
C ILE A 19 9.16 -11.61 19.75
N HIS A 20 8.10 -12.41 19.88
CA HIS A 20 6.87 -11.91 20.51
C HIS A 20 7.12 -11.58 22.00
N PRO A 21 6.74 -10.39 22.52
CA PRO A 21 7.09 -9.97 23.89
C PRO A 21 6.51 -10.83 25.03
N GLN A 22 5.51 -11.67 24.76
CA GLN A 22 4.96 -12.63 25.72
C GLN A 22 5.90 -13.83 25.87
N LYS A 23 6.36 -14.05 27.12
CA LYS A 23 6.92 -15.33 27.54
C LYS A 23 5.80 -16.35 27.63
N LEU A 24 6.01 -17.53 27.04
CA LEU A 24 5.05 -18.65 27.00
C LEU A 24 5.48 -19.86 27.83
N GLY A 25 6.71 -19.88 28.34
CA GLY A 25 7.25 -20.96 29.15
C GLY A 25 8.76 -20.83 29.36
N SER A 26 9.38 -21.81 30.01
CA SER A 26 10.85 -21.89 30.15
C SER A 26 11.38 -23.30 30.02
N ILE A 27 12.63 -23.44 29.59
CA ILE A 27 13.36 -24.71 29.67
C ILE A 27 14.23 -24.76 30.94
N GLN A 28 14.70 -25.94 31.34
CA GLN A 28 15.56 -26.11 32.55
C GLN A 28 17.05 -25.87 32.24
N GLU A 29 17.45 -26.06 30.98
CA GLU A 29 18.82 -26.06 30.52
C GLU A 29 19.44 -24.65 30.60
N THR A 30 20.70 -24.58 31.02
CA THR A 30 21.40 -23.31 31.27
C THR A 30 21.90 -22.66 29.97
N ILE A 31 20.97 -22.10 29.19
CA ILE A 31 21.27 -21.21 28.08
C ILE A 31 21.76 -19.86 28.63
N LYS A 32 22.79 -19.27 28.01
CA LYS A 32 23.28 -17.92 28.37
C LYS A 32 22.13 -16.91 28.26
N PRO A 33 21.91 -16.01 29.24
CA PRO A 33 20.78 -15.06 29.22
C PRO A 33 20.68 -14.22 27.94
N ASP A 34 21.81 -13.87 27.34
CA ASP A 34 21.90 -13.07 26.11
C ASP A 34 21.81 -13.90 24.82
N ALA A 35 21.78 -15.23 24.91
CA ALA A 35 21.67 -16.08 23.73
C ALA A 35 20.22 -16.10 23.21
N LEU A 36 20.12 -16.07 21.89
CA LEU A 36 18.88 -16.17 21.14
C LEU A 36 18.97 -17.36 20.20
N LEU A 37 18.16 -18.39 20.44
CA LEU A 37 18.15 -19.61 19.63
C LEU A 37 16.81 -19.76 18.90
N PRO A 38 16.79 -19.99 17.58
CA PRO A 38 15.61 -20.48 16.90
C PRO A 38 15.40 -21.96 17.26
N VAL A 39 14.18 -22.32 17.64
CA VAL A 39 13.82 -23.68 18.06
C VAL A 39 12.48 -24.12 17.46
N THR A 40 12.25 -25.42 17.32
CA THR A 40 10.92 -25.96 17.01
C THR A 40 10.29 -26.56 18.26
N LEU A 41 9.13 -26.05 18.69
CA LEU A 41 8.31 -26.70 19.72
C LEU A 41 7.53 -27.84 19.08
N LEU A 42 7.60 -29.04 19.66
CA LEU A 42 6.96 -30.26 19.16
C LEU A 42 6.41 -31.10 20.30
N GLU A 43 5.40 -31.92 20.00
CA GLU A 43 4.94 -32.98 20.89
C GLU A 43 5.87 -34.20 20.85
N THR A 44 5.91 -34.96 21.96
CA THR A 44 6.65 -36.23 22.08
C THR A 44 6.45 -37.14 20.85
N HIS A 45 5.23 -37.26 20.34
CA HIS A 45 4.92 -38.11 19.19
C HIS A 45 5.44 -37.56 17.84
N GLU A 46 5.60 -36.24 17.72
CA GLU A 46 6.18 -35.58 16.53
C GLU A 46 7.71 -35.70 16.52
N ILE A 47 8.34 -35.69 17.71
CA ILE A 47 9.80 -35.82 17.91
C ILE A 47 10.25 -37.26 17.66
N PHE A 48 9.60 -38.23 18.31
CA PHE A 48 9.99 -39.65 18.21
C PHE A 48 9.33 -40.39 17.03
N GLY A 49 8.52 -39.68 16.23
CA GLY A 49 8.06 -40.12 14.92
C GLY A 49 9.07 -39.80 13.80
N ASN A 50 8.58 -39.54 12.58
CA ASN A 50 9.42 -39.04 11.50
C ASN A 50 9.53 -37.50 11.59
N VAL A 51 10.43 -37.04 12.47
CA VAL A 51 10.65 -35.61 12.71
C VAL A 51 11.06 -34.85 11.45
N ASP A 52 11.88 -35.45 10.58
CA ASP A 52 12.32 -34.79 9.33
C ASP A 52 11.17 -34.55 8.35
N ASP A 53 10.21 -35.47 8.25
CA ASP A 53 8.99 -35.23 7.49
C ASP A 53 8.11 -34.14 8.12
N THR A 54 8.06 -34.07 9.45
CA THR A 54 7.31 -33.03 10.17
C THR A 54 7.90 -31.64 9.88
N LEU A 55 9.22 -31.47 10.02
CA LEU A 55 9.90 -30.21 9.72
C LEU A 55 9.79 -29.84 8.22
N ARG A 56 9.87 -30.81 7.30
CA ARG A 56 9.62 -30.58 5.86
C ARG A 56 8.19 -30.10 5.58
N ARG A 57 7.18 -30.63 6.29
CA ARG A 57 5.77 -30.18 6.18
C ARG A 57 5.58 -28.78 6.75
N PHE A 58 6.27 -28.43 7.84
CA PHE A 58 6.26 -27.08 8.39
C PHE A 58 6.81 -26.08 7.37
N GLN A 59 7.98 -26.36 6.79
CA GLN A 59 8.61 -25.51 5.77
C GLN A 59 7.79 -25.36 4.47
N SER A 60 6.98 -26.36 4.08
CA SER A 60 6.18 -26.27 2.84
C SER A 60 4.84 -25.55 3.01
N TRP A 61 4.33 -25.46 4.23
CA TRP A 61 3.04 -24.81 4.54
C TRP A 61 3.20 -23.41 5.14
N ASP A 62 4.22 -23.22 5.97
CA ASP A 62 4.42 -21.99 6.73
C ASP A 62 5.54 -21.14 6.14
N ASP A 63 5.28 -19.84 6.01
CA ASP A 63 6.24 -18.85 5.50
C ASP A 63 7.01 -18.14 6.62
N VAL A 64 6.79 -18.52 7.88
CA VAL A 64 7.58 -18.10 9.05
C VAL A 64 8.58 -19.19 9.45
N PHE A 65 8.26 -20.46 9.27
CA PHE A 65 9.19 -21.56 9.50
C PHE A 65 10.34 -21.57 8.48
N ALA A 66 11.57 -21.65 8.98
CA ALA A 66 12.80 -21.74 8.19
C ALA A 66 13.65 -22.94 8.68
N PRO A 67 14.52 -23.53 7.83
CA PRO A 67 15.33 -24.71 8.19
C PRO A 67 16.11 -24.57 9.50
N GLU A 68 16.55 -23.36 9.83
CA GLU A 68 17.33 -23.05 11.02
C GLU A 68 16.58 -23.28 12.34
N PHE A 69 15.23 -23.28 12.34
CA PHE A 69 14.44 -23.68 13.51
C PHE A 69 14.52 -25.20 13.78
N GLY A 70 14.96 -26.00 12.79
CA GLY A 70 15.02 -27.46 12.87
C GLY A 70 16.25 -28.05 13.58
N PHE A 71 17.22 -27.22 13.99
CA PHE A 71 18.45 -27.68 14.68
C PHE A 71 18.24 -27.95 16.17
N VAL A 72 17.33 -27.22 16.81
CA VAL A 72 17.01 -27.33 18.24
C VAL A 72 15.53 -27.62 18.38
N LEU A 73 15.20 -28.74 19.02
CA LEU A 73 13.85 -29.19 19.28
C LEU A 73 13.51 -28.97 20.76
N VAL A 74 12.29 -28.56 21.04
CA VAL A 74 11.76 -28.44 22.41
C VAL A 74 10.55 -29.35 22.55
N GLU A 75 10.62 -30.29 23.48
CA GLU A 75 9.50 -31.17 23.84
C GLU A 75 8.49 -30.42 24.72
N LYS A 76 7.21 -30.42 24.32
CA LYS A 76 6.09 -30.00 25.19
C LYS A 76 5.93 -30.96 26.38
N PRO A 77 5.59 -30.48 27.59
CA PRO A 77 5.28 -31.38 28.70
C PRO A 77 4.06 -32.25 28.34
N ALA A 78 4.18 -33.57 28.43
CA ALA A 78 3.04 -34.45 28.22
C ALA A 78 2.14 -34.46 29.46
N ALA A 79 0.83 -34.55 29.25
CA ALA A 79 -0.18 -34.48 30.32
C ALA A 79 -0.03 -35.55 31.43
N ASN A 80 0.80 -36.59 31.25
CA ASN A 80 1.04 -37.67 32.20
C ASN A 80 2.45 -38.33 32.06
N SER A 81 3.55 -37.57 31.91
CA SER A 81 4.91 -38.15 31.84
C SER A 81 5.81 -37.84 33.05
N SER A 82 5.70 -38.65 34.10
CA SER A 82 6.64 -38.70 35.23
C SER A 82 7.86 -39.62 34.99
N ARG A 83 8.24 -39.85 33.72
CA ARG A 83 9.37 -40.73 33.36
C ARG A 83 10.48 -39.93 32.67
N ALA A 84 11.62 -39.87 33.36
CA ALA A 84 12.88 -39.49 32.74
C ALA A 84 13.24 -40.50 31.64
N VAL A 85 13.08 -40.09 30.38
CA VAL A 85 13.78 -40.70 29.25
C VAL A 85 15.08 -39.94 29.08
N THR A 86 16.16 -40.54 29.56
CA THR A 86 17.52 -40.02 29.38
C THR A 86 17.87 -39.96 27.89
N THR A 87 18.56 -38.91 27.49
CA THR A 87 19.11 -38.65 26.14
C THR A 87 19.41 -39.92 25.32
N SER A 88 18.65 -40.13 24.25
CA SER A 88 19.00 -41.03 23.15
C SER A 88 18.70 -40.33 21.83
N MET A 89 19.73 -40.14 21.00
CA MET A 89 19.69 -39.25 19.85
C MET A 89 18.97 -39.87 18.66
N THR A 90 18.22 -39.04 17.94
CA THR A 90 17.91 -39.25 16.51
C THR A 90 18.34 -37.98 15.75
N SER A 91 19.35 -38.10 14.89
CA SER A 91 19.99 -37.03 14.08
C SER A 91 20.77 -35.95 14.86
N ASP A 92 21.48 -35.09 14.11
CA ASP A 92 22.37 -34.00 14.56
C ASP A 92 21.63 -32.81 15.22
N LYS A 93 20.63 -33.08 16.06
CA LYS A 93 19.73 -32.07 16.65
C LYS A 93 19.80 -32.09 18.17
N GLU A 94 19.75 -30.89 18.76
CA GLU A 94 19.62 -30.74 20.21
C GLU A 94 18.16 -30.90 20.62
N LEU A 95 17.91 -31.49 21.80
CA LEU A 95 16.58 -31.68 22.37
C LEU A 95 16.55 -31.12 23.78
N TYR A 96 15.66 -30.16 24.01
CA TYR A 96 15.36 -29.57 25.31
C TYR A 96 13.92 -29.87 25.75
N ARG A 97 13.58 -29.64 27.02
CA ARG A 97 12.19 -29.82 27.52
C ARG A 97 11.59 -28.51 28.04
N LEU A 98 10.37 -28.22 27.61
CA LEU A 98 9.58 -27.10 28.12
C LEU A 98 9.00 -27.45 29.50
N THR A 99 9.12 -26.51 30.44
CA THR A 99 8.64 -26.62 31.82
C THR A 99 7.81 -25.41 32.22
N ASP A 100 6.83 -25.65 33.10
CA ASP A 100 6.14 -24.58 33.81
C ASP A 100 7.06 -24.16 34.97
N GLY A 101 7.28 -22.86 35.15
CA GLY A 101 8.39 -22.29 35.94
C GLY A 101 8.34 -22.54 37.46
N ARG A 102 7.48 -23.45 37.92
CA ARG A 102 7.18 -23.78 39.32
C ARG A 102 8.38 -24.30 40.10
N GLU A 103 9.34 -24.96 39.44
CA GLU A 103 10.52 -25.52 40.11
C GLU A 103 11.60 -24.48 40.45
N LEU A 104 11.55 -23.28 39.85
CA LEU A 104 12.65 -22.31 39.96
C LEU A 104 12.40 -21.13 40.93
N ASN A 105 11.17 -20.85 41.35
CA ASN A 105 10.88 -19.82 42.37
C ASN A 105 9.55 -20.05 43.09
N HIS A 106 9.58 -20.21 44.42
CA HIS A 106 8.40 -20.38 45.29
C HIS A 106 7.52 -19.12 45.48
N ALA A 107 7.71 -18.05 44.68
CA ALA A 107 7.16 -16.72 44.96
C ALA A 107 6.53 -15.99 43.75
N ALA A 108 6.26 -16.66 42.63
CA ALA A 108 5.71 -16.01 41.41
C ALA A 108 4.60 -16.81 40.74
N SER A 109 3.50 -17.07 41.46
CA SER A 109 2.26 -17.58 40.86
C SER A 109 1.46 -16.43 40.24
N LEU A 110 1.62 -16.22 38.94
CA LEU A 110 0.72 -15.39 38.13
C LEU A 110 0.42 -16.11 36.82
N ALA A 111 -0.81 -16.63 36.72
CA ALA A 111 -1.38 -17.41 35.62
C ALA A 111 -0.63 -18.71 35.26
N SER A 112 -1.22 -19.85 35.65
CA SER A 112 -0.88 -21.15 35.08
C SER A 112 -1.25 -21.19 33.59
N GLN A 113 -0.29 -20.94 32.70
CA GLN A 113 -0.46 -21.19 31.27
C GLN A 113 -0.46 -22.71 31.04
N ASP A 114 -1.49 -23.21 30.36
CA ASP A 114 -1.49 -24.58 29.88
C ASP A 114 -0.46 -24.74 28.76
N LEU A 115 0.74 -25.20 29.13
CA LEU A 115 1.83 -25.47 28.20
C LEU A 115 1.52 -26.60 27.21
N THR A 116 0.57 -27.48 27.53
CA THR A 116 0.16 -28.57 26.63
C THR A 116 -0.63 -28.04 25.44
N GLY A 117 -1.39 -26.96 25.66
CA GLY A 117 -2.14 -26.25 24.62
C GLY A 117 -1.31 -25.36 23.70
N LEU A 118 0.01 -25.25 23.89
CA LEU A 118 0.88 -24.48 22.98
C LEU A 118 1.02 -25.20 21.63
N PRO A 119 0.81 -24.49 20.50
CA PRO A 119 0.86 -25.12 19.17
C PRO A 119 2.30 -25.44 18.76
N SER A 120 2.49 -26.56 18.05
CA SER A 120 3.78 -26.94 17.48
C SER A 120 4.20 -25.97 16.36
N GLY A 121 5.50 -25.72 16.19
CA GLY A 121 5.99 -24.76 15.19
C GLY A 121 7.28 -24.04 15.58
N PRO A 122 7.64 -22.94 14.89
CA PRO A 122 8.87 -22.17 15.15
C PRO A 122 8.72 -21.31 16.40
N TYR A 123 9.73 -21.21 17.24
CA TYR A 123 9.80 -20.35 18.43
C TYR A 123 11.22 -19.82 18.61
N PHE A 124 11.39 -18.87 19.53
CA PHE A 124 12.69 -18.43 20.03
C PHE A 124 12.85 -18.77 21.50
N LEU A 125 14.07 -19.17 21.87
CA LEU A 125 14.55 -19.12 23.24
C LEU A 125 15.38 -17.85 23.43
N GLN A 126 14.94 -16.95 24.32
CA GLN A 126 15.71 -15.81 24.80
C GLN A 126 16.21 -16.11 26.22
N GLY A 127 17.48 -16.49 26.33
CA GLY A 127 17.95 -17.26 27.48
C GLY A 127 17.10 -18.54 27.60
N PRO A 128 16.57 -18.87 28.80
CA PRO A 128 15.70 -20.04 28.99
C PRO A 128 14.22 -19.78 28.63
N ASN A 129 13.83 -18.59 28.15
CA ASN A 129 12.42 -18.20 27.99
C ASN A 129 11.91 -18.47 26.57
N LEU A 130 10.74 -19.13 26.44
CA LEU A 130 10.12 -19.41 25.14
C LEU A 130 9.21 -18.27 24.68
N HIS A 131 9.37 -17.85 23.42
CA HIS A 131 8.63 -16.77 22.76
C HIS A 131 8.24 -17.18 21.33
N GLN A 132 7.06 -16.75 20.83
CA GLN A 132 6.70 -17.00 19.43
C GLN A 132 7.62 -16.25 18.45
N ALA A 133 7.92 -16.90 17.33
CA ALA A 133 8.57 -16.32 16.16
C ALA A 133 7.53 -15.68 15.23
N TRP A 134 7.66 -14.38 14.97
CA TRP A 134 6.82 -13.65 14.02
C TRP A 134 7.71 -13.11 12.91
N ARG A 135 7.46 -13.46 11.64
CA ARG A 135 8.25 -12.96 10.52
C ARG A 135 7.92 -11.50 10.26
N LEU A 136 8.95 -10.67 10.02
CA LEU A 136 8.80 -9.29 9.61
C LEU A 136 8.81 -9.22 8.07
N TYR A 137 7.71 -8.78 7.49
CA TYR A 137 7.58 -8.46 6.06
C TYR A 137 7.64 -6.96 5.84
N ASP A 138 8.36 -6.53 4.82
CA ASP A 138 8.43 -5.11 4.46
C ASP A 138 7.20 -4.69 3.64
N ASP A 139 6.53 -3.61 4.07
CA ASP A 139 5.41 -2.96 3.39
C ASP A 139 5.91 -2.10 2.21
N THR A 140 6.49 -2.77 1.22
CA THR A 140 6.95 -2.22 -0.07
C THR A 140 5.87 -1.44 -0.85
N ALA A 141 4.59 -1.64 -0.52
CA ALA A 141 3.44 -0.99 -1.12
C ALA A 141 2.97 0.24 -0.34
N ASP A 142 3.54 0.49 0.85
CA ASP A 142 3.10 1.55 1.78
C ASP A 142 1.58 1.51 2.03
N ALA A 143 1.06 0.29 2.17
CA ALA A 143 -0.36 -0.03 2.23
C ALA A 143 -0.93 -0.03 3.66
N PHE A 144 -0.07 -0.18 4.67
CA PHE A 144 -0.44 -0.18 6.08
C PHE A 144 -0.18 1.20 6.72
N THR A 145 -1.13 1.66 7.54
CA THR A 145 -0.88 2.74 8.49
C THR A 145 0.12 2.27 9.54
N LEU A 146 -0.07 1.03 10.02
CA LEU A 146 0.78 0.35 10.99
C LEU A 146 0.52 -1.17 10.97
N GLY A 147 1.53 -1.96 11.32
CA GLY A 147 1.36 -3.37 11.71
C GLY A 147 0.92 -3.47 13.18
N VAL A 148 0.30 -4.59 13.57
CA VAL A 148 -0.04 -4.85 14.98
C VAL A 148 0.41 -6.24 15.43
N VAL A 149 0.73 -6.36 16.72
CA VAL A 149 0.76 -7.65 17.43
C VAL A 149 -0.24 -7.62 18.58
N PRO A 150 -0.91 -8.72 18.93
CA PRO A 150 -1.66 -8.78 20.17
C PRO A 150 -0.70 -8.70 21.36
N GLU A 151 -1.12 -8.11 22.47
CA GLU A 151 -0.29 -8.08 23.70
C GLU A 151 -0.17 -9.46 24.34
N ASN A 152 -1.19 -10.30 24.14
CA ASN A 152 -1.24 -11.69 24.57
C ASN A 152 -1.80 -12.57 23.43
N VAL A 153 -1.05 -13.59 23.00
CA VAL A 153 -1.40 -14.49 21.88
C VAL A 153 -2.34 -15.63 22.29
N THR A 154 -2.44 -15.96 23.57
CA THR A 154 -3.34 -17.01 24.08
C THR A 154 -4.71 -16.46 24.46
N GLN A 155 -4.78 -15.20 24.89
CA GLN A 155 -6.03 -14.49 25.17
C GLN A 155 -5.92 -13.04 24.68
N ILE A 156 -6.35 -12.79 23.45
CA ILE A 156 -6.26 -11.47 22.82
C ILE A 156 -7.25 -10.52 23.48
N SER A 157 -6.73 -9.57 24.27
CA SER A 157 -7.49 -8.54 24.98
C SER A 157 -7.10 -7.11 24.58
N GLY A 158 -6.11 -6.97 23.69
CA GLY A 158 -5.52 -5.71 23.25
C GLY A 158 -4.36 -5.95 22.28
N PHE A 159 -3.97 -4.89 21.58
CA PHE A 159 -2.94 -4.87 20.55
C PHE A 159 -1.90 -3.80 20.83
N ARG A 160 -0.70 -4.01 20.31
CA ARG A 160 0.38 -3.04 20.26
C ARG A 160 0.72 -2.72 18.80
N ALA A 161 0.83 -1.42 18.49
CA ALA A 161 1.31 -0.97 17.19
C ALA A 161 2.81 -1.28 17.01
N ILE A 162 3.19 -1.65 15.80
CA ILE A 162 4.57 -1.93 15.40
C ILE A 162 5.12 -0.71 14.66
N ASP A 163 6.12 -0.06 15.23
CA ASP A 163 6.90 1.01 14.57
C ASP A 163 8.32 0.50 14.27
N LEU A 164 8.38 -0.59 13.50
CA LEU A 164 9.61 -1.17 12.97
C LEU A 164 9.72 -0.82 11.49
N LEU A 165 10.94 -0.54 11.04
CA LEU A 165 11.27 -0.31 9.63
C LEU A 165 12.03 -1.50 9.04
N SER A 166 12.08 -1.56 7.72
CA SER A 166 12.99 -2.40 6.93
C SER A 166 14.46 -2.12 7.32
N GLU A 167 15.38 -3.03 7.01
CA GLU A 167 16.82 -2.79 7.21
C GLU A 167 17.34 -1.57 6.44
N SER A 168 16.73 -1.26 5.30
CA SER A 168 17.00 -0.06 4.51
C SER A 168 16.39 1.23 5.09
N GLY A 169 15.51 1.14 6.10
CA GLY A 169 14.69 2.25 6.58
C GLY A 169 13.61 2.73 5.60
N ALA A 170 13.49 2.12 4.42
CA ALA A 170 12.64 2.58 3.33
C ALA A 170 11.16 2.19 3.46
N HIS A 171 10.85 1.14 4.22
CA HIS A 171 9.50 0.61 4.38
C HIS A 171 9.18 0.35 5.85
N ARG A 172 7.90 0.37 6.21
CA ARG A 172 7.43 -0.18 7.50
C ARG A 172 7.51 -1.71 7.46
N SER A 173 7.69 -2.36 8.59
CA SER A 173 7.62 -3.82 8.69
C SER A 173 6.34 -4.27 9.41
N VAL A 174 5.64 -5.23 8.81
CA VAL A 174 4.46 -5.91 9.38
C VAL A 174 4.92 -7.24 9.97
N ALA A 175 4.68 -7.46 11.28
CA ALA A 175 4.96 -8.76 11.89
C ALA A 175 3.79 -9.72 11.63
N VAL A 176 4.13 -10.96 11.27
CA VAL A 176 3.19 -11.97 10.82
C VAL A 176 3.48 -13.29 11.55
N PRO A 177 2.50 -13.88 12.26
CA PRO A 177 2.70 -15.12 13.01
C PRO A 177 2.73 -16.35 12.11
N SER A 178 3.39 -17.42 12.55
CA SER A 178 3.37 -18.73 11.89
C SER A 178 1.94 -19.23 11.68
N ARG A 179 1.67 -19.84 10.51
CA ARG A 179 0.40 -20.54 10.24
C ARG A 179 0.20 -21.76 11.15
N LEU A 180 1.27 -22.30 11.71
CA LEU A 180 1.26 -23.49 12.55
C LEU A 180 0.70 -23.22 13.95
N TYR A 181 0.65 -21.95 14.37
CA TYR A 181 0.09 -21.54 15.66
C TYR A 181 -1.43 -21.68 15.77
N TYR A 182 -2.12 -21.96 14.66
CA TYR A 182 -3.57 -21.94 14.61
C TYR A 182 -4.10 -23.34 14.25
N PRO A 183 -5.15 -23.82 14.95
CA PRO A 183 -5.78 -25.08 14.59
C PRO A 183 -6.39 -25.00 13.19
N ARG A 184 -6.66 -26.16 12.58
CA ARG A 184 -7.41 -26.20 11.32
C ARG A 184 -8.78 -25.53 11.50
N MET A 185 -9.28 -24.92 10.42
CA MET A 185 -10.61 -24.30 10.40
C MET A 185 -11.68 -25.32 10.79
N SER A 186 -12.59 -24.90 11.67
CA SER A 186 -13.75 -25.65 12.14
C SER A 186 -15.03 -24.85 11.87
N GLU A 187 -16.20 -25.41 12.18
CA GLU A 187 -17.48 -24.68 12.10
C GLU A 187 -17.53 -23.50 13.09
N GLU A 188 -16.94 -23.66 14.28
CA GLU A 188 -16.82 -22.61 15.30
C GLU A 188 -15.78 -21.53 14.91
N LYS A 189 -14.67 -21.93 14.29
CA LYS A 189 -13.57 -21.04 13.88
C LYS A 189 -13.30 -21.17 12.38
N PRO A 190 -14.23 -20.73 11.51
CA PRO A 190 -14.14 -20.90 10.06
C PRO A 190 -13.05 -20.03 9.41
N LEU A 191 -12.50 -19.06 10.15
CA LEU A 191 -11.41 -18.19 9.73
C LEU A 191 -10.08 -18.50 10.45
N SER A 192 -9.99 -19.61 11.19
CA SER A 192 -8.80 -20.00 11.97
C SER A 192 -7.50 -19.85 11.17
N GLY A 193 -6.60 -19.01 11.68
CA GLY A 193 -5.26 -18.77 11.09
C GLY A 193 -5.24 -17.91 9.83
N LEU A 194 -6.38 -17.40 9.35
CA LEU A 194 -6.39 -16.46 8.23
C LEU A 194 -5.87 -15.09 8.68
N ARG A 195 -4.72 -14.70 8.13
CA ARG A 195 -4.13 -13.37 8.29
C ARG A 195 -4.96 -12.34 7.53
N ILE A 196 -5.53 -11.38 8.25
CA ILE A 196 -6.45 -10.36 7.73
C ILE A 196 -5.99 -8.97 8.15
N ALA A 197 -6.18 -7.99 7.27
CA ALA A 197 -6.02 -6.57 7.58
C ALA A 197 -7.38 -5.87 7.67
N VAL A 198 -7.55 -5.01 8.67
CA VAL A 198 -8.73 -4.14 8.84
C VAL A 198 -8.39 -2.71 8.39
N PRO A 199 -9.35 -1.89 7.95
CA PRO A 199 -9.07 -0.50 7.61
C PRO A 199 -8.78 0.31 8.88
N ASP A 200 -8.00 1.38 8.76
CA ASP A 200 -7.60 2.21 9.91
C ASP A 200 -8.77 2.84 10.69
N SER A 201 -9.96 2.96 10.07
CA SER A 201 -11.18 3.41 10.73
C SER A 201 -11.77 2.42 11.75
N VAL A 202 -11.36 1.16 11.74
CA VAL A 202 -11.80 0.14 12.71
C VAL A 202 -10.88 0.19 13.93
N ALA A 203 -11.45 0.51 15.10
CA ALA A 203 -10.69 0.56 16.35
C ALA A 203 -10.15 -0.82 16.75
N LEU A 204 -8.90 -0.84 17.21
CA LEU A 204 -8.26 -1.98 17.86
C LEU A 204 -7.72 -1.49 19.20
N LYS A 205 -8.12 -2.11 20.30
CA LYS A 205 -7.71 -1.68 21.64
C LYS A 205 -6.18 -1.64 21.76
N GLY A 206 -5.63 -0.55 22.30
CA GLY A 206 -4.18 -0.35 22.42
C GLY A 206 -3.50 0.25 21.18
N VAL A 207 -4.26 0.57 20.11
CA VAL A 207 -3.72 1.08 18.84
C VAL A 207 -4.46 2.36 18.40
N PRO A 208 -3.77 3.46 18.06
CA PRO A 208 -4.40 4.70 17.62
C PRO A 208 -4.95 4.58 16.19
N THR A 209 -5.98 5.36 15.87
CA THR A 209 -6.56 5.48 14.51
C THR A 209 -6.20 6.86 13.94
N SER A 210 -5.78 6.92 12.67
CA SER A 210 -5.27 8.13 12.03
C SER A 210 -6.24 8.78 11.03
N LEU A 211 -7.10 7.97 10.37
CA LEU A 211 -7.95 8.36 9.24
C LEU A 211 -7.20 9.10 8.12
N SER A 212 -5.89 8.86 8.00
CA SER A 212 -4.95 9.61 7.15
C SER A 212 -5.05 11.14 7.30
N SER A 213 -5.35 11.62 8.51
CA SER A 213 -5.44 13.04 8.85
C SER A 213 -4.47 13.42 9.98
N ARG A 214 -3.64 14.44 9.74
CA ARG A 214 -2.77 15.00 10.78
C ARG A 214 -3.57 15.71 11.87
N ALA A 215 -4.67 16.36 11.49
CA ALA A 215 -5.57 17.04 12.44
C ALA A 215 -6.26 16.05 13.38
N TRP A 216 -6.72 14.90 12.85
CA TRP A 216 -7.23 13.80 13.67
C TRP A 216 -6.17 13.30 14.65
N ARG A 217 -4.98 12.94 14.17
CA ARG A 217 -3.87 12.43 15.02
C ARG A 217 -3.44 13.41 16.13
N SER A 218 -3.52 14.73 15.92
CA SER A 218 -3.20 15.70 16.97
C SER A 218 -4.26 15.82 18.07
N LEU A 219 -5.54 15.57 17.74
CA LEU A 219 -6.63 15.65 18.71
C LEU A 219 -6.85 14.33 19.44
N VAL A 220 -6.83 13.22 18.70
CA VAL A 220 -7.04 11.85 19.17
C VAL A 220 -5.71 11.05 19.07
N PRO A 221 -4.67 11.40 19.85
CA PRO A 221 -3.37 10.73 19.78
C PRO A 221 -3.33 9.41 20.57
N SER A 222 -4.31 9.17 21.45
CA SER A 222 -4.34 7.98 22.32
C SER A 222 -4.68 6.72 21.53
N ALA A 223 -4.18 5.59 22.03
CA ALA A 223 -4.67 4.28 21.66
C ALA A 223 -6.18 4.19 21.92
N ALA A 224 -6.91 3.43 21.10
CA ALA A 224 -8.31 3.13 21.38
C ALA A 224 -8.44 2.28 22.66
N ASP A 225 -9.46 2.56 23.48
CA ASP A 225 -9.74 1.84 24.73
C ASP A 225 -10.47 0.50 24.51
N THR A 226 -11.06 0.34 23.33
CA THR A 226 -11.92 -0.79 22.94
C THR A 226 -11.55 -1.29 21.53
N THR A 227 -11.93 -2.53 21.24
CA THR A 227 -11.84 -3.11 19.89
C THR A 227 -13.22 -3.07 19.26
N ALA A 228 -13.31 -2.60 18.01
CA ALA A 228 -14.56 -2.49 17.28
C ALA A 228 -15.23 -3.84 17.05
N ALA A 229 -16.57 -3.84 17.03
CA ALA A 229 -17.38 -5.06 16.93
C ALA A 229 -17.05 -5.91 15.68
N LEU A 230 -16.73 -5.26 14.56
CA LEU A 230 -16.26 -5.90 13.34
C LEU A 230 -14.93 -6.65 13.53
N ALA A 231 -13.94 -6.02 14.19
CA ALA A 231 -12.66 -6.66 14.46
C ALA A 231 -12.79 -7.78 15.51
N GLN A 232 -13.62 -7.58 16.54
CA GLN A 232 -13.91 -8.62 17.54
C GLN A 232 -14.52 -9.86 16.87
N ARG A 233 -15.59 -9.69 16.08
CA ARG A 233 -16.23 -10.81 15.36
C ARG A 233 -15.27 -11.57 14.44
N LEU A 234 -14.33 -10.88 13.78
CA LEU A 234 -13.29 -11.55 12.99
C LEU A 234 -12.36 -12.41 13.85
N MET A 235 -11.92 -11.92 15.02
CA MET A 235 -11.08 -12.68 15.95
C MET A 235 -11.82 -13.86 16.57
N ASP A 236 -13.10 -13.69 16.93
CA ASP A 236 -13.94 -14.75 17.50
C ASP A 236 -14.08 -15.93 16.51
N LEU A 237 -14.24 -15.63 15.21
CA LEU A 237 -14.24 -16.58 14.10
C LEU A 237 -12.85 -17.20 13.80
N GLY A 238 -11.79 -16.81 14.53
CA GLY A 238 -10.44 -17.33 14.44
C GLY A 238 -9.47 -16.57 13.51
N ALA A 239 -9.88 -15.43 12.96
CA ALA A 239 -9.00 -14.63 12.08
C ALA A 239 -7.89 -13.91 12.86
N VAL A 240 -6.77 -13.67 12.18
CA VAL A 240 -5.56 -13.09 12.75
C VAL A 240 -5.39 -11.67 12.20
N VAL A 241 -5.66 -10.65 13.01
CA VAL A 241 -5.47 -9.25 12.62
C VAL A 241 -3.98 -8.89 12.68
N VAL A 242 -3.38 -8.59 11.52
CA VAL A 242 -1.93 -8.33 11.39
C VAL A 242 -1.56 -6.85 11.23
N GLY A 243 -2.53 -5.99 10.92
CA GLY A 243 -2.29 -4.56 10.78
C GLY A 243 -3.53 -3.77 10.35
N LYS A 244 -3.40 -2.45 10.36
CA LYS A 244 -4.41 -1.52 9.88
C LYS A 244 -3.98 -0.90 8.55
N THR A 245 -4.83 -1.01 7.53
CA THR A 245 -4.57 -0.52 6.17
C THR A 245 -5.01 0.93 5.98
N LYS A 246 -4.25 1.67 5.16
CA LYS A 246 -4.55 3.07 4.85
C LYS A 246 -5.87 3.19 4.09
N SER A 247 -6.62 4.24 4.40
CA SER A 247 -7.65 4.82 3.52
C SER A 247 -7.19 6.21 3.09
N SER A 248 -7.80 6.83 2.07
CA SER A 248 -7.60 8.27 1.87
C SER A 248 -8.18 9.07 3.04
N GLN A 249 -7.89 10.38 3.13
CA GLN A 249 -8.29 11.19 4.29
C GLN A 249 -9.81 11.05 4.58
N PHE A 250 -10.16 10.58 5.79
CA PHE A 250 -11.53 10.24 6.19
C PHE A 250 -12.29 9.32 5.21
N ALA A 251 -11.57 8.39 4.56
CA ALA A 251 -12.03 7.53 3.47
C ALA A 251 -12.57 8.25 2.21
N SER A 252 -12.48 9.58 2.15
CA SER A 252 -13.11 10.44 1.14
C SER A 252 -12.13 11.31 0.34
N GLY A 253 -10.93 11.57 0.87
CA GLY A 253 -9.89 12.36 0.20
C GLY A 253 -9.45 11.75 -1.12
N ARG A 254 -8.89 12.55 -2.00
CA ARG A 254 -8.31 12.13 -3.29
C ARG A 254 -6.90 12.71 -3.51
N GLU A 255 -6.47 13.58 -2.61
CA GLU A 255 -5.32 14.45 -2.77
C GLU A 255 -4.06 13.90 -2.09
N TRP A 256 -4.20 13.16 -0.97
CA TRP A 256 -3.10 12.55 -0.23
C TRP A 256 -2.02 13.57 0.21
N VAL A 257 -2.49 14.59 0.93
CA VAL A 257 -1.68 15.72 1.43
C VAL A 257 -1.04 15.40 2.77
N ASP A 258 -1.77 14.72 3.66
CA ASP A 258 -1.31 14.39 5.02
C ASP A 258 -0.51 13.08 5.10
N GLU A 259 -0.69 12.18 4.13
CA GLU A 259 -0.08 10.84 4.06
C GLU A 259 0.23 10.48 2.60
N GLN A 260 1.25 9.65 2.36
CA GLN A 260 1.52 9.13 1.02
C GLN A 260 0.51 8.05 0.60
N ALA A 261 -0.01 8.17 -0.63
CA ALA A 261 -0.90 7.18 -1.22
C ALA A 261 -0.20 5.82 -1.44
N PRO A 262 -0.83 4.69 -1.06
CA PRO A 262 -0.32 3.34 -1.33
C PRO A 262 0.01 3.10 -2.81
N TRP A 263 0.96 2.21 -3.04
CA TRP A 263 1.38 1.75 -4.36
C TRP A 263 0.64 0.47 -4.72
N SER A 264 -0.29 0.54 -5.67
CA SER A 264 -0.81 -0.70 -6.27
C SER A 264 0.23 -1.27 -7.21
N PRO A 265 0.58 -2.56 -7.14
CA PRO A 265 1.59 -3.15 -8.01
C PRO A 265 1.06 -3.40 -9.43
N ARG A 266 -0.22 -3.13 -9.70
CA ARG A 266 -0.88 -3.40 -10.98
C ARG A 266 -0.35 -2.49 -12.10
N ALA A 267 -0.31 -3.04 -13.31
CA ALA A 267 0.12 -2.34 -14.51
C ALA A 267 1.55 -1.78 -14.36
N ASP A 268 1.73 -0.47 -14.51
CA ASP A 268 3.03 0.21 -14.34
C ASP A 268 3.41 0.50 -12.90
N GLY A 269 2.50 0.30 -11.93
CA GLY A 269 2.70 0.66 -10.52
C GLY A 269 2.40 2.12 -10.18
N TYR A 270 2.09 2.98 -11.16
CA TYR A 270 1.86 4.43 -10.98
C TYR A 270 0.38 4.83 -11.13
N GLN A 271 -0.53 3.84 -11.11
CA GLN A 271 -1.96 4.11 -11.05
C GLN A 271 -2.34 4.79 -9.73
N ARG A 272 -3.20 5.79 -9.80
CA ARG A 272 -3.72 6.54 -8.66
C ARG A 272 -4.64 5.65 -7.81
N VAL A 273 -4.38 5.60 -6.51
CA VAL A 273 -5.17 4.85 -5.53
C VAL A 273 -5.89 5.84 -4.61
N ILE A 274 -7.19 5.65 -4.35
CA ILE A 274 -8.03 6.56 -3.54
C ILE A 274 -9.12 5.78 -2.78
N GLY A 275 -9.76 6.45 -1.82
CA GLY A 275 -10.95 5.96 -1.11
C GLY A 275 -10.65 5.01 0.06
N ALA A 276 -11.72 4.49 0.65
CA ALA A 276 -11.69 3.56 1.79
C ALA A 276 -10.81 2.32 1.59
N ALA A 277 -10.79 1.78 0.36
CA ALA A 277 -10.18 0.50 0.02
C ALA A 277 -8.69 0.59 -0.38
N ALA A 278 -8.11 1.80 -0.36
CA ALA A 278 -6.78 2.10 -0.92
C ALA A 278 -5.66 1.14 -0.45
N GLY A 279 -5.40 1.08 0.86
CA GLY A 279 -4.38 0.23 1.45
C GLY A 279 -4.78 -1.24 1.42
N ALA A 280 -6.03 -1.57 1.71
CA ALA A 280 -6.52 -2.95 1.72
C ALA A 280 -6.37 -3.62 0.33
N GLY A 281 -6.69 -2.91 -0.74
CA GLY A 281 -6.52 -3.39 -2.11
C GLY A 281 -5.07 -3.41 -2.58
N ALA A 282 -4.26 -2.42 -2.21
CA ALA A 282 -2.82 -2.42 -2.48
C ALA A 282 -2.11 -3.60 -1.79
N ALA A 283 -2.38 -3.82 -0.50
CA ALA A 283 -1.84 -4.93 0.29
C ALA A 283 -2.22 -6.29 -0.31
N LEU A 284 -3.48 -6.52 -0.65
CA LEU A 284 -3.92 -7.78 -1.25
C LEU A 284 -3.34 -8.03 -2.65
N ALA A 285 -3.11 -6.98 -3.44
CA ALA A 285 -2.46 -7.09 -4.74
C ALA A 285 -0.94 -7.32 -4.61
N SER A 286 -0.30 -6.91 -3.52
CA SER A 286 1.15 -7.03 -3.30
C SER A 286 1.57 -8.28 -2.52
N TYR A 287 0.76 -8.72 -1.55
CA TYR A 287 1.20 -9.66 -0.51
C TYR A 287 0.46 -10.99 -0.52
N GLU A 288 1.18 -12.04 -0.89
CA GLU A 288 0.67 -13.43 -0.89
C GLU A 288 0.36 -13.94 0.53
N TRP A 289 1.14 -13.50 1.52
CA TRP A 289 1.00 -13.89 2.93
C TRP A 289 -0.29 -13.37 3.59
N LEU A 290 -0.93 -12.34 3.02
CA LEU A 290 -2.18 -11.74 3.48
C LEU A 290 -3.37 -12.41 2.78
N ALA A 291 -4.30 -13.00 3.53
CA ALA A 291 -5.40 -13.80 2.94
C ALA A 291 -6.60 -12.95 2.51
N ALA A 292 -7.01 -11.98 3.33
CA ALA A 292 -8.10 -11.05 3.04
C ALA A 292 -7.83 -9.67 3.66
N ALA A 293 -8.53 -8.65 3.17
CA ALA A 293 -8.50 -7.32 3.75
C ALA A 293 -9.88 -6.65 3.59
N LEU A 294 -10.23 -5.82 4.57
CA LEU A 294 -11.53 -5.15 4.65
C LEU A 294 -11.41 -3.65 4.39
N ALA A 295 -12.54 -3.04 4.02
CA ALA A 295 -12.76 -1.60 3.94
C ALA A 295 -14.14 -1.25 4.53
N VAL A 296 -14.33 0.01 4.93
CA VAL A 296 -15.64 0.59 5.30
C VAL A 296 -16.07 1.50 4.15
N GLU A 297 -17.10 1.11 3.42
CA GLU A 297 -17.39 1.62 2.08
C GLU A 297 -18.58 2.57 2.06
N GLY A 298 -18.29 3.87 1.91
CA GLY A 298 -19.28 4.93 1.69
C GLY A 298 -19.74 5.04 0.23
N ILE A 299 -19.85 6.29 -0.26
CA ILE A 299 -20.46 6.62 -1.56
C ILE A 299 -19.55 6.44 -2.79
N ASP A 300 -18.21 6.47 -2.64
CA ASP A 300 -17.27 6.29 -3.77
C ASP A 300 -17.12 4.84 -4.26
N GLY A 301 -17.58 3.88 -3.46
CA GLY A 301 -17.48 2.44 -3.75
C GLY A 301 -16.08 1.83 -3.59
N LEU A 302 -15.96 0.52 -3.84
CA LEU A 302 -14.65 -0.16 -3.92
C LEU A 302 -13.96 0.10 -5.25
N GLY A 303 -12.75 0.66 -5.18
CA GLY A 303 -11.94 1.04 -6.34
C GLY A 303 -11.42 -0.15 -7.17
N HIS A 304 -11.48 -0.01 -8.49
CA HIS A 304 -11.15 -1.08 -9.45
C HIS A 304 -9.64 -1.27 -9.74
N VAL A 305 -8.79 -0.35 -9.27
CA VAL A 305 -7.35 -0.28 -9.61
C VAL A 305 -6.59 -1.55 -9.24
N HIS A 306 -7.00 -2.22 -8.16
CA HIS A 306 -6.30 -3.39 -7.63
C HIS A 306 -6.65 -4.71 -8.33
N ALA A 307 -7.68 -4.73 -9.18
CA ALA A 307 -8.10 -5.91 -9.94
C ALA A 307 -8.35 -7.15 -9.03
N LEU A 308 -9.10 -6.95 -7.94
CA LEU A 308 -9.50 -7.97 -6.96
C LEU A 308 -11.00 -8.30 -7.04
N PHE A 309 -11.37 -9.51 -6.61
CA PHE A 309 -12.77 -9.87 -6.35
C PHE A 309 -13.25 -9.15 -5.09
N SER A 310 -14.49 -8.67 -5.08
CA SER A 310 -15.00 -7.91 -3.94
C SER A 310 -16.52 -8.02 -3.75
N LEU A 311 -16.96 -7.86 -2.50
CA LEU A 311 -18.35 -7.75 -2.09
C LEU A 311 -18.51 -6.46 -1.27
N ARG A 312 -19.39 -5.56 -1.71
CA ARG A 312 -20.06 -4.58 -0.85
C ARG A 312 -21.18 -5.31 -0.13
N SER A 313 -21.18 -5.34 1.20
CA SER A 313 -22.28 -5.94 1.96
C SER A 313 -23.53 -5.05 1.98
N THR A 314 -24.66 -5.60 2.41
CA THR A 314 -25.79 -4.80 2.89
C THR A 314 -25.33 -3.94 4.09
N PRO A 315 -25.69 -2.64 4.17
CA PRO A 315 -25.39 -1.81 5.33
C PRO A 315 -26.01 -2.39 6.61
N ALA A 316 -25.25 -2.33 7.72
CA ALA A 316 -25.60 -2.88 9.03
C ALA A 316 -25.71 -4.44 9.15
N SER A 317 -25.27 -5.23 8.17
CA SER A 317 -25.17 -6.71 8.31
C SER A 317 -24.23 -7.17 9.44
N VAL A 318 -23.30 -6.31 9.86
CA VAL A 318 -22.50 -6.47 11.09
C VAL A 318 -22.46 -5.11 11.79
N PRO A 319 -22.55 -5.07 13.14
CA PRO A 319 -22.41 -3.82 13.88
C PRO A 319 -21.05 -3.15 13.63
N LEU A 320 -21.07 -1.84 13.38
CA LEU A 320 -19.89 -0.98 13.18
C LEU A 320 -19.59 -0.09 14.40
N ASN A 321 -19.94 -0.56 15.61
CA ASN A 321 -19.57 0.10 16.86
C ASN A 321 -18.04 0.26 16.96
N GLU A 322 -17.59 1.39 17.49
CA GLU A 322 -16.18 1.84 17.53
C GLU A 322 -15.47 1.85 16.15
N THR A 323 -16.23 1.94 15.06
CA THR A 323 -15.70 2.14 13.71
C THR A 323 -16.08 3.52 13.21
N GLN A 324 -15.08 4.26 12.72
CA GLN A 324 -15.30 5.60 12.14
C GLN A 324 -15.96 5.45 10.76
N VAL A 325 -17.11 6.10 10.59
CA VAL A 325 -17.98 5.99 9.40
C VAL A 325 -18.25 7.37 8.80
N SER A 326 -18.64 7.38 7.53
CA SER A 326 -19.19 8.55 6.83
C SER A 326 -20.72 8.60 6.85
N SER A 327 -21.40 7.47 7.07
CA SER A 327 -22.85 7.40 7.30
C SER A 327 -23.26 6.10 7.99
N ARG A 328 -23.92 6.19 9.15
CA ARG A 328 -24.50 5.03 9.86
C ARG A 328 -25.60 4.29 9.09
N LEU A 329 -26.23 4.94 8.11
CA LEU A 329 -27.34 4.35 7.34
C LEU A 329 -26.88 3.61 6.07
N TYR A 330 -25.75 4.04 5.49
CA TYR A 330 -25.34 3.65 4.13
C TYR A 330 -23.96 3.01 4.04
N ASP A 331 -23.08 3.20 5.02
CA ASP A 331 -21.74 2.59 4.97
C ASP A 331 -21.85 1.08 5.13
N ALA A 332 -21.11 0.37 4.28
CA ALA A 332 -21.12 -1.08 4.17
C ALA A 332 -19.72 -1.65 4.46
N ILE A 333 -19.65 -2.96 4.73
CA ILE A 333 -18.36 -3.64 4.76
C ILE A 333 -17.99 -3.99 3.33
N GLY A 334 -16.83 -3.49 2.90
CA GLY A 334 -16.19 -3.90 1.67
C GLY A 334 -15.25 -5.07 1.96
N LEU A 335 -15.60 -6.27 1.50
CA LEU A 335 -14.73 -7.45 1.54
C LEU A 335 -13.97 -7.57 0.22
N MET A 336 -12.67 -7.81 0.27
CA MET A 336 -11.82 -8.01 -0.92
C MET A 336 -10.97 -9.28 -0.78
N GLY A 337 -10.73 -9.95 -1.90
CA GLY A 337 -9.90 -11.15 -1.95
C GLY A 337 -9.28 -11.43 -3.32
N ARG A 338 -8.18 -12.19 -3.32
CA ARG A 338 -7.55 -12.71 -4.54
C ARG A 338 -8.29 -13.90 -5.16
N THR A 339 -9.22 -14.53 -4.43
CA THR A 339 -9.97 -15.69 -4.94
C THR A 339 -11.45 -15.59 -4.57
N MET A 340 -12.34 -16.07 -5.45
CA MET A 340 -13.78 -16.16 -5.13
C MET A 340 -14.04 -17.09 -3.95
N ALA A 341 -13.35 -18.24 -3.87
CA ALA A 341 -13.49 -19.17 -2.76
C ALA A 341 -13.07 -18.58 -1.40
N GLY A 342 -11.99 -17.77 -1.38
CA GLY A 342 -11.55 -17.06 -0.18
C GLY A 342 -12.52 -15.94 0.23
N LEU A 343 -12.99 -15.16 -0.75
CA LEU A 343 -14.02 -14.14 -0.54
C LEU A 343 -15.33 -14.76 -0.01
N SER A 344 -15.79 -15.88 -0.61
CA SER A 344 -16.95 -16.64 -0.13
C SER A 344 -16.77 -17.08 1.32
N ARG A 345 -15.62 -17.67 1.69
CA ARG A 345 -15.38 -18.12 3.07
C ARG A 345 -15.48 -16.98 4.08
N VAL A 346 -14.82 -15.85 3.80
CA VAL A 346 -14.84 -14.68 4.69
C VAL A 346 -16.24 -14.08 4.78
N ALA A 347 -16.94 -13.94 3.65
CA ALA A 347 -18.30 -13.42 3.62
C ALA A 347 -19.29 -14.33 4.37
N SER A 348 -19.30 -15.64 4.09
CA SER A 348 -20.18 -16.59 4.78
C SER A 348 -19.94 -16.61 6.28
N ALA A 349 -18.69 -16.66 6.74
CA ALA A 349 -18.38 -16.62 8.18
C ALA A 349 -18.80 -15.29 8.84
N LEU A 350 -18.55 -14.16 8.18
CA LEU A 350 -18.78 -12.84 8.75
C LEU A 350 -20.25 -12.39 8.71
N LEU A 351 -21.03 -12.83 7.72
CA LEU A 351 -22.39 -12.35 7.49
C LEU A 351 -23.48 -13.31 8.00
N THR A 352 -23.17 -14.61 8.18
CA THR A 352 -24.15 -15.56 8.76
C THR A 352 -24.39 -15.24 10.23
N SER A 353 -25.66 -15.07 10.63
CA SER A 353 -26.01 -14.83 12.04
C SER A 353 -25.93 -16.12 12.85
N PRO A 354 -25.35 -16.12 14.07
CA PRO A 354 -25.25 -17.31 14.92
C PRO A 354 -26.60 -17.97 15.26
N ASN A 355 -27.68 -17.18 15.26
CA ASN A 355 -29.03 -17.61 15.62
C ASN A 355 -29.98 -17.69 14.40
N GLY A 356 -29.47 -17.51 13.18
CA GLY A 356 -30.28 -17.62 11.96
C GLY A 356 -30.38 -19.06 11.47
N SER A 357 -31.49 -19.44 10.84
CA SER A 357 -31.47 -20.57 9.92
C SER A 357 -30.40 -20.31 8.86
N GLY A 358 -29.58 -21.33 8.57
CA GLY A 358 -28.61 -21.26 7.48
C GLY A 358 -29.32 -21.30 6.14
N ASP A 359 -29.94 -20.19 5.75
CA ASP A 359 -30.67 -20.07 4.50
C ASP A 359 -29.71 -20.36 3.34
N THR A 360 -29.94 -21.50 2.69
CA THR A 360 -29.07 -22.01 1.64
C THR A 360 -29.07 -21.00 0.48
N PRO A 361 -27.91 -20.52 0.01
CA PRO A 361 -27.83 -19.53 -1.06
C PRO A 361 -28.65 -19.95 -2.29
N SER A 362 -29.69 -19.18 -2.60
CA SER A 362 -30.62 -19.50 -3.68
C SER A 362 -30.21 -18.80 -4.97
N LEU A 363 -30.49 -19.43 -6.12
CA LEU A 363 -30.30 -18.82 -7.44
C LEU A 363 -31.39 -17.76 -7.71
N PRO A 364 -31.08 -16.69 -8.46
CA PRO A 364 -32.06 -15.67 -8.81
C PRO A 364 -33.06 -16.22 -9.83
N ARG A 365 -34.34 -15.86 -9.68
CA ARG A 365 -35.40 -16.20 -10.65
C ARG A 365 -35.52 -15.20 -11.79
N ARG A 366 -34.67 -14.17 -11.81
CA ARG A 366 -34.65 -13.12 -12.81
C ARG A 366 -33.31 -12.41 -12.82
N ILE A 367 -32.82 -12.06 -14.01
CA ILE A 367 -31.68 -11.15 -14.16
C ILE A 367 -32.16 -9.89 -14.89
N VAL A 368 -31.87 -8.72 -14.33
CA VAL A 368 -32.13 -7.41 -14.94
C VAL A 368 -30.82 -6.74 -15.31
N TYR A 369 -30.75 -6.14 -16.49
CA TYR A 369 -29.63 -5.30 -16.93
C TYR A 369 -30.14 -3.89 -17.29
N PRO A 370 -29.82 -2.86 -16.49
CA PRO A 370 -30.23 -1.49 -16.77
C PRO A 370 -29.40 -0.91 -17.92
N ILE A 371 -30.02 -0.65 -19.08
CA ILE A 371 -29.32 -0.21 -20.30
C ILE A 371 -28.96 1.27 -20.30
N ASP A 372 -29.67 2.08 -19.49
CA ASP A 372 -29.45 3.51 -19.31
C ASP A 372 -28.62 3.84 -18.06
N ALA A 373 -28.07 2.82 -17.37
CA ALA A 373 -27.00 3.02 -16.40
C ALA A 373 -25.69 3.40 -17.14
N GLU A 374 -25.07 4.51 -16.75
CA GLU A 374 -23.91 5.08 -17.45
C GLU A 374 -22.71 4.11 -17.47
N ALA A 375 -22.29 3.68 -18.67
CA ALA A 375 -21.03 2.99 -18.87
C ALA A 375 -20.44 3.27 -20.28
N PRO A 376 -19.11 3.29 -20.43
CA PRO A 376 -18.45 3.37 -21.74
C PRO A 376 -18.90 2.28 -22.72
N GLU A 377 -19.06 2.63 -24.00
CA GLU A 377 -19.51 1.71 -25.06
C GLU A 377 -18.62 0.45 -25.18
N ASP A 378 -17.30 0.61 -24.99
CA ASP A 378 -16.32 -0.48 -24.94
C ASP A 378 -16.65 -1.52 -23.84
N GLN A 379 -17.22 -1.08 -22.71
CA GLN A 379 -17.57 -1.93 -21.57
C GLN A 379 -18.96 -2.54 -21.70
N GLN A 380 -19.93 -1.82 -22.26
CA GLN A 380 -21.22 -2.39 -22.64
C GLN A 380 -21.06 -3.59 -23.59
N LYS A 381 -20.12 -3.51 -24.55
CA LYS A 381 -19.76 -4.64 -25.44
C LYS A 381 -19.11 -5.82 -24.71
N LEU A 382 -18.40 -5.56 -23.61
CA LEU A 382 -17.76 -6.59 -22.78
C LEU A 382 -18.66 -7.12 -21.68
N ALA A 383 -19.81 -6.49 -21.42
CA ALA A 383 -20.85 -7.01 -20.53
C ALA A 383 -21.54 -8.23 -21.15
N SER A 384 -21.74 -8.29 -22.47
CA SER A 384 -22.53 -9.38 -23.09
C SER A 384 -21.98 -10.80 -22.83
N PRO A 385 -20.66 -11.07 -22.85
CA PRO A 385 -20.12 -12.36 -22.41
C PRO A 385 -20.39 -12.67 -20.92
N PHE A 386 -20.34 -11.67 -20.04
CA PHE A 386 -20.62 -11.84 -18.61
C PHE A 386 -22.11 -12.13 -18.38
N LEU A 387 -23.00 -11.38 -19.03
CA LEU A 387 -24.44 -11.62 -18.99
C LEU A 387 -24.80 -13.05 -19.42
N ARG A 388 -24.15 -13.60 -20.46
CA ARG A 388 -24.38 -14.98 -20.92
C ARG A 388 -24.02 -16.06 -19.89
N ILE A 389 -23.01 -15.85 -19.04
CA ILE A 389 -22.68 -16.84 -17.99
C ILE A 389 -23.72 -16.78 -16.86
N LEU A 390 -24.25 -15.60 -16.56
CA LEU A 390 -25.36 -15.44 -15.61
C LEU A 390 -26.66 -16.09 -16.13
N GLU A 391 -26.97 -15.94 -17.43
CA GLU A 391 -28.11 -16.65 -18.06
C GLU A 391 -27.95 -18.18 -17.93
N LYS A 392 -26.77 -18.71 -18.26
CA LYS A 392 -26.48 -20.15 -18.19
C LYS A 392 -26.52 -20.69 -16.75
N GLU A 393 -26.29 -19.84 -15.75
CA GLU A 393 -26.33 -20.26 -14.35
C GLU A 393 -27.74 -20.21 -13.76
N SER A 394 -28.47 -19.11 -13.98
CA SER A 394 -29.84 -18.98 -13.49
C SER A 394 -30.88 -19.78 -14.27
N ASP A 395 -30.57 -20.20 -15.51
CA ASP A 395 -31.53 -20.68 -16.54
C ASP A 395 -32.61 -19.63 -16.93
N HIS A 396 -32.37 -18.36 -16.61
CA HIS A 396 -33.26 -17.24 -16.94
C HIS A 396 -32.57 -16.29 -17.93
N LYS A 397 -33.35 -15.72 -18.85
CA LYS A 397 -32.86 -14.70 -19.80
C LYS A 397 -32.69 -13.35 -19.12
N VAL A 398 -31.71 -12.57 -19.58
CA VAL A 398 -31.47 -11.21 -19.07
C VAL A 398 -32.53 -10.25 -19.61
N ASP A 399 -33.35 -9.70 -18.71
CA ASP A 399 -34.27 -8.61 -18.99
C ASP A 399 -33.50 -7.29 -19.09
N THR A 400 -33.33 -6.79 -20.31
CA THR A 400 -32.82 -5.43 -20.52
C THR A 400 -33.90 -4.39 -20.18
N VAL A 401 -33.62 -3.52 -19.22
CA VAL A 401 -34.58 -2.52 -18.70
C VAL A 401 -34.05 -1.11 -18.93
N ASN A 402 -34.88 -0.21 -19.44
CA ASN A 402 -34.60 1.23 -19.49
C ASN A 402 -35.29 1.89 -18.29
N MET A 403 -34.53 2.18 -17.24
CA MET A 403 -35.06 2.70 -15.97
C MET A 403 -35.75 4.05 -16.14
N THR A 404 -35.23 4.91 -17.03
CA THR A 404 -35.82 6.21 -17.34
C THR A 404 -37.17 6.08 -18.03
N ALA A 405 -37.35 5.09 -18.91
CA ALA A 405 -38.64 4.79 -19.55
C ALA A 405 -39.65 4.19 -18.55
N VAL A 406 -39.24 3.20 -17.75
CA VAL A 406 -40.09 2.61 -16.70
C VAL A 406 -40.49 3.67 -15.67
N TRP A 407 -39.61 4.63 -15.36
CA TRP A 407 -39.96 5.76 -14.49
C TRP A 407 -40.93 6.74 -15.14
N ALA A 408 -40.89 6.90 -16.47
CA ALA A 408 -41.83 7.76 -17.17
C ALA A 408 -43.26 7.19 -17.16
N GLU A 409 -43.38 5.86 -17.24
CA GLU A 409 -44.63 5.08 -17.20
C GLU A 409 -45.18 4.94 -15.77
N HIS A 410 -44.39 4.37 -14.85
CA HIS A 410 -44.80 4.08 -13.47
C HIS A 410 -44.31 5.15 -12.47
N ARG A 411 -44.41 6.43 -12.84
CA ARG A 411 -43.86 7.53 -12.04
C ARG A 411 -44.58 7.65 -10.67
N PRO A 412 -43.86 7.72 -9.54
CA PRO A 412 -44.45 8.04 -8.25
C PRO A 412 -45.12 9.43 -8.26
N VAL A 413 -46.28 9.56 -7.60
CA VAL A 413 -47.03 10.84 -7.54
C VAL A 413 -46.22 11.93 -6.83
N GLU A 414 -45.40 11.53 -5.86
CA GLU A 414 -44.49 12.38 -5.09
C GLU A 414 -43.39 13.00 -5.95
N ALA A 415 -43.08 12.42 -7.11
CA ALA A 415 -42.11 12.98 -8.06
C ALA A 415 -42.64 14.22 -8.81
N ARG A 416 -43.93 14.54 -8.71
CA ARG A 416 -44.55 15.75 -9.30
C ARG A 416 -44.16 15.98 -10.78
N GLY A 417 -44.15 14.91 -11.57
CA GLY A 417 -43.81 14.95 -13.00
C GLY A 417 -42.31 14.92 -13.34
N GLN A 418 -41.40 14.98 -12.36
CA GLN A 418 -39.95 14.97 -12.60
C GLN A 418 -39.49 13.68 -13.31
N SER A 419 -38.40 13.80 -14.09
CA SER A 419 -37.67 12.64 -14.62
C SER A 419 -36.88 11.94 -13.52
N LEU A 420 -36.52 10.67 -13.73
CA LEU A 420 -35.76 9.87 -12.78
C LEU A 420 -34.50 10.62 -12.32
N HIS A 421 -33.68 11.01 -13.30
CA HIS A 421 -32.45 11.78 -13.09
C HIS A 421 -32.68 13.07 -12.30
N ALA A 422 -33.73 13.85 -12.59
CA ALA A 422 -34.02 15.09 -11.88
C ALA A 422 -34.45 14.86 -10.42
N TYR A 423 -35.26 13.82 -10.18
CA TYR A 423 -35.79 13.49 -8.85
C TYR A 423 -34.70 13.06 -7.87
N ILE A 424 -33.70 12.33 -8.36
CA ILE A 424 -32.62 11.75 -7.55
C ILE A 424 -31.32 12.56 -7.56
N LYS A 425 -31.14 13.49 -8.52
CA LYS A 425 -29.89 14.22 -8.84
C LYS A 425 -29.06 14.61 -7.62
N ASP A 426 -29.70 15.32 -6.70
CA ASP A 426 -29.07 15.84 -5.49
C ASP A 426 -29.24 14.91 -4.29
N SER A 427 -30.26 14.04 -4.30
CA SER A 427 -30.73 13.32 -3.11
C SER A 427 -29.71 12.35 -2.52
N ALA A 428 -29.00 11.58 -3.35
CA ALA A 428 -27.95 10.67 -2.86
C ALA A 428 -26.73 11.43 -2.33
N PHE A 429 -26.15 12.31 -3.15
CA PHE A 429 -24.93 13.03 -2.82
C PHE A 429 -25.09 14.04 -1.68
N ARG A 430 -26.21 14.76 -1.59
CA ARG A 430 -26.46 15.69 -0.47
C ARG A 430 -26.74 14.95 0.83
N SER A 431 -27.45 13.82 0.78
CA SER A 431 -27.65 12.98 1.97
C SER A 431 -26.32 12.46 2.52
N SER A 432 -25.45 11.91 1.65
CA SER A 432 -24.14 11.42 2.10
C SER A 432 -23.22 12.54 2.57
N CYS A 433 -23.28 13.74 1.98
CA CYS A 433 -22.53 14.89 2.47
C CYS A 433 -23.04 15.39 3.82
N TYR A 434 -24.35 15.40 4.06
CA TYR A 434 -24.94 15.75 5.36
C TYR A 434 -24.48 14.76 6.44
N ASP A 435 -24.64 13.45 6.21
CA ASP A 435 -24.16 12.41 7.12
C ASP A 435 -22.66 12.60 7.38
N PHE A 436 -21.85 12.68 6.32
CA PHE A 436 -20.39 12.78 6.42
C PHE A 436 -19.90 14.08 7.07
N TYR A 437 -20.67 15.15 6.99
CA TYR A 437 -20.40 16.33 7.80
C TYR A 437 -20.70 16.02 9.27
N HIS A 438 -21.94 15.65 9.61
CA HIS A 438 -22.38 15.55 11.01
C HIS A 438 -21.76 14.39 11.81
N GLU A 439 -21.35 13.28 11.19
CA GLU A 439 -20.56 12.21 11.86
C GLU A 439 -19.20 12.70 12.40
N TYR A 440 -18.74 13.89 11.98
CA TYR A 440 -17.49 14.51 12.42
C TYR A 440 -17.69 15.84 13.17
N ASP A 441 -18.90 16.13 13.69
CA ASP A 441 -19.15 17.33 14.50
C ASP A 441 -18.28 17.36 15.76
N ASP A 442 -18.30 16.30 16.58
CA ASP A 442 -17.51 16.20 17.82
C ASP A 442 -16.01 16.41 17.57
N PHE A 443 -15.48 15.79 16.50
CA PHE A 443 -14.10 15.98 16.06
C PHE A 443 -13.79 17.45 15.75
N ARG A 444 -14.63 18.12 14.95
CA ARG A 444 -14.39 19.53 14.57
C ARG A 444 -14.52 20.47 15.75
N ASN A 445 -15.49 20.23 16.63
CA ASN A 445 -15.73 21.05 17.83
C ASN A 445 -14.55 20.94 18.79
N ALA A 446 -14.18 19.72 19.21
CA ALA A 446 -13.04 19.51 20.10
C ALA A 446 -11.70 19.95 19.49
N TYR A 447 -11.53 19.86 18.15
CA TYR A 447 -10.35 20.44 17.48
C TYR A 447 -10.32 21.97 17.57
N GLN A 448 -11.46 22.63 17.34
CA GLN A 448 -11.60 24.09 17.42
C GLN A 448 -11.42 24.59 18.87
N GLU A 449 -11.92 23.87 19.86
CA GLU A 449 -11.72 24.18 21.28
C GLU A 449 -10.24 24.06 21.68
N ARG A 450 -9.58 22.95 21.32
CA ARG A 450 -8.18 22.67 21.70
C ARG A 450 -7.13 23.49 20.95
N HIS A 451 -7.38 23.85 19.70
CA HIS A 451 -6.40 24.47 18.81
C HIS A 451 -6.80 25.84 18.26
N HIS A 452 -7.98 26.36 18.66
CA HIS A 452 -8.53 27.67 18.26
C HIS A 452 -8.59 27.91 16.75
N LYS A 453 -8.66 26.84 15.94
CA LYS A 453 -8.72 26.88 14.47
C LYS A 453 -9.46 25.65 13.94
N THR A 454 -9.99 25.73 12.73
CA THR A 454 -10.63 24.59 12.06
C THR A 454 -9.59 23.51 11.69
N PRO A 455 -9.92 22.21 11.76
CA PRO A 455 -9.03 21.16 11.28
C PRO A 455 -8.80 21.26 9.77
N TYR A 456 -7.61 20.88 9.31
CA TYR A 456 -7.33 20.79 7.88
C TYR A 456 -8.10 19.62 7.24
N ALA A 457 -8.66 19.87 6.06
CA ALA A 457 -9.34 18.88 5.23
C ALA A 457 -8.88 19.06 3.77
N GLU A 458 -8.58 17.95 3.09
CA GLU A 458 -8.25 17.92 1.67
C GLU A 458 -9.39 18.49 0.81
N ALA A 459 -9.10 18.93 -0.42
CA ALA A 459 -10.08 19.63 -1.25
C ALA A 459 -11.37 18.81 -1.50
N THR A 460 -11.26 17.50 -1.75
CA THR A 460 -12.44 16.61 -1.89
C THR A 460 -13.23 16.47 -0.59
N THR A 461 -12.54 16.27 0.55
CA THR A 461 -13.16 16.20 1.89
C THR A 461 -13.90 17.50 2.21
N LYS A 462 -13.22 18.64 2.06
CA LYS A 462 -13.76 19.97 2.32
C LYS A 462 -14.96 20.29 1.43
N TYR A 463 -14.90 19.95 0.14
CA TYR A 463 -16.04 20.13 -0.77
C TYR A 463 -17.30 19.40 -0.29
N ARG A 464 -17.16 18.16 0.21
CA ARG A 464 -18.28 17.39 0.76
C ARG A 464 -18.77 17.93 2.09
N TRP A 465 -17.87 18.31 2.99
CA TRP A 465 -18.22 18.92 4.27
C TRP A 465 -18.95 20.27 4.10
N GLU A 466 -18.47 21.17 3.23
CA GLU A 466 -19.19 22.40 2.93
C GLU A 466 -20.52 22.14 2.18
N THR A 467 -20.61 21.08 1.37
CA THR A 467 -21.90 20.65 0.81
C THR A 467 -22.88 20.20 1.90
N GLY A 468 -22.42 19.36 2.84
CA GLY A 468 -23.22 18.81 3.92
C GLY A 468 -23.69 19.86 4.93
N LYS A 469 -22.78 20.73 5.36
CA LYS A 469 -23.06 21.89 6.23
C LYS A 469 -24.15 22.82 5.69
N ASN A 470 -24.27 22.93 4.36
CA ASN A 470 -25.28 23.74 3.68
C ASN A 470 -26.60 22.98 3.41
N VAL A 471 -26.73 21.73 3.89
CA VAL A 471 -27.99 20.97 3.86
C VAL A 471 -28.61 21.06 5.26
N SER A 472 -29.79 21.65 5.36
CA SER A 472 -30.56 21.63 6.60
C SER A 472 -31.12 20.24 6.91
N LYS A 473 -31.39 19.95 8.18
CA LYS A 473 -32.05 18.69 8.60
C LYS A 473 -33.36 18.43 7.85
N GLN A 474 -34.17 19.46 7.58
CA GLN A 474 -35.40 19.34 6.78
C GLN A 474 -35.13 18.91 5.33
N GLN A 475 -34.10 19.47 4.68
CA GLN A 475 -33.69 19.07 3.33
C GLN A 475 -33.14 17.64 3.32
N TYR A 476 -32.36 17.27 4.32
CA TYR A 476 -31.89 15.89 4.51
C TYR A 476 -33.06 14.90 4.64
N ASP A 477 -34.04 15.19 5.49
CA ASP A 477 -35.20 14.31 5.69
C ASP A 477 -36.05 14.16 4.42
N GLU A 478 -36.20 15.24 3.63
CA GLU A 478 -36.81 15.17 2.29
C GLU A 478 -35.96 14.35 1.31
N HIS A 479 -34.62 14.47 1.31
CA HIS A 479 -33.75 13.62 0.49
C HIS A 479 -33.84 12.14 0.89
N GLN A 480 -33.87 11.82 2.19
CA GLN A 480 -34.09 10.44 2.68
C GLN A 480 -35.45 9.90 2.25
N LYS A 481 -36.51 10.73 2.32
CA LYS A 481 -37.85 10.38 1.85
C LYS A 481 -37.85 10.09 0.34
N ARG A 482 -37.18 10.91 -0.47
CA ARG A 482 -37.05 10.66 -1.93
C ARG A 482 -36.31 9.37 -2.23
N LEU A 483 -35.23 9.08 -1.51
CA LEU A 483 -34.49 7.82 -1.63
C LEU A 483 -35.36 6.62 -1.22
N ALA A 484 -36.19 6.73 -0.18
CA ALA A 484 -37.14 5.69 0.20
C ALA A 484 -38.23 5.46 -0.87
N ILE A 485 -38.76 6.53 -1.47
CA ILE A 485 -39.72 6.44 -2.58
C ILE A 485 -39.07 5.80 -3.81
N PHE A 486 -37.82 6.17 -4.14
CA PHE A 486 -37.07 5.55 -5.23
C PHE A 486 -36.82 4.05 -4.98
N ARG A 487 -36.43 3.66 -3.76
CA ARG A 487 -36.28 2.24 -3.38
C ARG A 487 -37.57 1.46 -3.61
N LYS A 488 -38.68 1.90 -3.01
CA LYS A 488 -40.00 1.27 -3.20
C LYS A 488 -40.43 1.20 -4.67
N TRP A 489 -40.16 2.27 -5.44
CA TRP A 489 -40.44 2.29 -6.88
C TRP A 489 -39.60 1.26 -7.64
N PHE A 490 -38.31 1.16 -7.34
CA PHE A 490 -37.39 0.20 -7.97
C PHE A 490 -37.80 -1.23 -7.64
N ASP A 491 -38.13 -1.51 -6.37
CA ASP A 491 -38.55 -2.82 -5.91
C ASP A 491 -39.82 -3.28 -6.66
N VAL A 492 -40.83 -2.42 -6.77
CA VAL A 492 -42.10 -2.76 -7.45
C VAL A 492 -41.94 -2.84 -8.97
N ASN A 493 -41.29 -1.85 -9.60
CA ASN A 493 -41.35 -1.66 -11.06
C ASN A 493 -40.12 -2.18 -11.82
N VAL A 494 -39.01 -2.44 -11.13
CA VAL A 494 -37.80 -3.01 -11.75
C VAL A 494 -37.56 -4.42 -11.24
N ALA A 495 -37.51 -4.63 -9.92
CA ALA A 495 -37.18 -5.93 -9.36
C ALA A 495 -38.36 -6.94 -9.46
N ALA A 496 -39.54 -6.57 -8.95
CA ALA A 496 -40.64 -7.52 -8.66
C ALA A 496 -41.56 -7.88 -9.83
N GLN A 497 -41.51 -7.17 -10.97
CA GLN A 497 -42.48 -7.30 -12.08
C GLN A 497 -42.77 -8.73 -12.63
N ARG A 498 -41.99 -9.76 -12.25
CA ARG A 498 -42.10 -11.13 -12.81
C ARG A 498 -41.84 -12.29 -11.83
N ILE A 499 -41.77 -12.07 -10.51
CA ILE A 499 -41.42 -13.15 -9.55
C ILE A 499 -42.62 -13.50 -8.65
N SER A 500 -42.88 -14.81 -8.47
CA SER A 500 -43.66 -15.31 -7.33
C SER A 500 -42.92 -15.09 -6.00
N SER A 501 -43.60 -15.24 -4.86
CA SER A 501 -43.11 -14.81 -3.53
C SER A 501 -41.71 -15.32 -3.09
N ASP A 502 -41.21 -16.39 -3.69
CA ASP A 502 -40.09 -17.19 -3.17
C ASP A 502 -38.85 -17.11 -4.09
N GLY A 503 -38.48 -15.90 -4.54
CA GLY A 503 -37.30 -15.69 -5.38
C GLY A 503 -36.81 -14.25 -5.44
N TRP A 504 -35.55 -14.05 -5.82
CA TRP A 504 -34.91 -12.74 -5.91
C TRP A 504 -34.48 -12.37 -7.34
N THR A 505 -34.37 -11.07 -7.61
CA THR A 505 -33.84 -10.51 -8.87
C THR A 505 -32.36 -10.16 -8.70
N ALA A 506 -31.52 -10.72 -9.56
CA ALA A 506 -30.15 -10.25 -9.76
C ALA A 506 -30.16 -9.03 -10.69
N VAL A 507 -29.47 -7.95 -10.31
CA VAL A 507 -29.29 -6.76 -11.16
C VAL A 507 -27.83 -6.71 -11.60
N ALA A 508 -27.58 -7.03 -12.86
CA ALA A 508 -26.25 -6.99 -13.45
C ALA A 508 -25.89 -5.54 -13.79
N VAL A 509 -24.97 -4.92 -13.05
CA VAL A 509 -24.66 -3.49 -13.20
C VAL A 509 -23.48 -3.27 -14.16
N PRO A 510 -23.60 -2.35 -15.14
CA PRO A 510 -22.46 -1.89 -15.92
C PRO A 510 -21.39 -1.23 -15.04
N VAL A 511 -20.19 -1.81 -14.95
CA VAL A 511 -19.09 -1.22 -14.17
C VAL A 511 -18.21 -0.35 -15.07
N SER A 512 -18.21 0.97 -14.82
CA SER A 512 -17.32 1.90 -15.50
C SER A 512 -15.89 1.77 -14.98
N SER A 513 -15.04 1.06 -15.71
CA SER A 513 -13.58 1.15 -15.53
C SER A 513 -13.09 2.33 -16.37
N GLU A 514 -12.80 3.46 -15.72
CA GLU A 514 -12.22 4.65 -16.37
C GLU A 514 -10.84 4.30 -17.01
N GLY A 515 -10.28 5.24 -17.79
CA GLY A 515 -8.95 5.05 -18.38
C GLY A 515 -7.85 4.86 -17.32
N PRO A 516 -6.60 4.57 -17.73
CA PRO A 516 -5.49 4.66 -16.80
C PRO A 516 -5.47 6.07 -16.19
N SER A 517 -5.43 6.13 -14.85
CA SER A 517 -5.45 7.37 -14.07
C SER A 517 -4.20 7.36 -13.23
N TYR A 518 -3.28 8.28 -13.47
CA TYR A 518 -1.93 8.20 -12.90
C TYR A 518 -1.76 9.09 -11.67
N ARG A 519 -0.85 8.72 -10.76
CA ARG A 519 -0.61 9.43 -9.49
C ARG A 519 0.24 10.70 -9.62
N ASP A 520 0.90 10.91 -10.77
CA ASP A 520 1.68 12.11 -11.10
C ASP A 520 0.83 13.21 -11.76
N GLU A 521 -0.39 12.89 -12.18
CA GLU A 521 -1.39 13.89 -12.58
C GLU A 521 -1.97 14.59 -11.33
N PRO A 522 -2.33 15.89 -11.41
CA PRO A 522 -3.13 16.53 -10.38
C PRO A 522 -4.47 15.79 -10.16
N PRO A 523 -4.95 15.68 -8.90
CA PRO A 523 -6.31 15.22 -8.63
C PRO A 523 -7.35 16.04 -9.40
N ALA A 524 -8.40 15.39 -9.88
CA ALA A 524 -9.51 16.09 -10.53
C ALA A 524 -10.23 17.02 -9.54
N THR A 525 -10.73 18.16 -10.03
CA THR A 525 -11.54 19.09 -9.24
C THR A 525 -12.69 18.35 -8.56
N PRO A 526 -12.91 18.51 -7.24
CA PRO A 526 -13.99 17.84 -6.52
C PRO A 526 -15.35 18.03 -7.18
N SER A 527 -16.06 16.91 -7.38
CA SER A 527 -17.41 16.88 -7.95
C SER A 527 -18.26 15.83 -7.22
N PRO A 528 -19.59 15.84 -7.38
CA PRO A 528 -20.40 14.67 -7.07
C PRO A 528 -19.89 13.45 -7.86
N PRO A 529 -20.08 12.22 -7.36
CA PRO A 529 -19.89 11.01 -8.15
C PRO A 529 -20.76 11.04 -9.41
N LYS A 530 -20.27 10.43 -10.50
CA LYS A 530 -21.00 10.27 -11.77
C LYS A 530 -21.86 9.00 -11.74
N GLY A 531 -22.79 8.89 -12.69
CA GLY A 531 -23.65 7.72 -12.83
C GLY A 531 -24.73 7.58 -11.77
N LEU A 532 -25.56 6.56 -11.96
CA LEU A 532 -26.62 6.17 -11.04
C LEU A 532 -26.00 5.32 -9.91
N LEU A 533 -25.93 5.87 -8.69
CA LEU A 533 -25.30 5.24 -7.52
C LEU A 533 -26.16 4.11 -6.92
N LEU A 534 -26.50 3.11 -7.74
CA LEU A 534 -27.62 2.22 -7.51
C LEU A 534 -27.44 1.35 -6.25
N SER A 535 -26.27 0.74 -6.02
CA SER A 535 -25.99 -0.06 -4.82
C SER A 535 -26.07 0.75 -3.53
N TRP A 536 -25.55 1.98 -3.53
CA TRP A 536 -25.65 2.91 -2.40
C TRP A 536 -27.10 3.34 -2.15
N MET A 537 -27.81 3.80 -3.19
CA MET A 537 -29.19 4.29 -3.08
C MET A 537 -30.17 3.20 -2.62
N LEU A 538 -30.00 1.98 -3.14
CA LEU A 538 -30.82 0.82 -2.78
C LEU A 538 -30.39 0.16 -1.47
N ARG A 539 -29.25 0.54 -0.88
CA ARG A 539 -28.63 -0.12 0.29
C ARG A 539 -28.44 -1.62 0.06
N ALA A 540 -28.07 -1.97 -1.17
CA ALA A 540 -28.05 -3.33 -1.68
C ALA A 540 -26.61 -3.87 -1.76
N PRO A 541 -26.42 -5.18 -1.55
CA PRO A 541 -25.13 -5.82 -1.69
C PRO A 541 -24.70 -5.83 -3.17
N GLU A 542 -23.40 -5.70 -3.41
CA GLU A 542 -22.84 -5.66 -4.77
C GLU A 542 -21.58 -6.52 -4.87
N VAL A 543 -21.63 -7.57 -5.69
CA VAL A 543 -20.50 -8.46 -5.97
C VAL A 543 -19.83 -8.02 -7.26
N ARG A 544 -18.59 -7.51 -7.16
CA ARG A 544 -17.78 -7.05 -8.29
C ARG A 544 -16.64 -8.03 -8.54
N VAL A 545 -16.57 -8.57 -9.76
CA VAL A 545 -15.58 -9.58 -10.15
C VAL A 545 -14.76 -9.11 -11.36
N PRO A 546 -13.42 -9.06 -11.27
CA PRO A 546 -12.58 -8.94 -12.44
C PRO A 546 -12.71 -10.27 -13.21
N PHE A 547 -13.01 -10.20 -14.50
CA PHE A 547 -13.09 -11.41 -15.34
C PHE A 547 -12.16 -11.38 -16.55
N ALA A 548 -11.71 -10.21 -16.98
CA ALA A 548 -10.78 -10.06 -18.10
C ALA A 548 -9.86 -8.86 -17.90
N HIS A 549 -9.00 -8.62 -18.88
CA HIS A 549 -8.12 -7.46 -18.92
C HIS A 549 -8.04 -6.84 -20.32
N LEU A 550 -7.97 -5.51 -20.39
CA LEU A 550 -7.77 -4.75 -21.62
C LEU A 550 -6.34 -4.19 -21.65
N PRO A 551 -5.60 -4.39 -22.75
CA PRO A 551 -4.31 -3.78 -22.92
C PRO A 551 -4.43 -2.28 -23.20
N TYR A 552 -3.43 -1.53 -22.75
CA TYR A 552 -3.19 -0.14 -23.11
C TYR A 552 -1.67 0.13 -23.11
N GLU A 553 -1.19 1.14 -23.83
CA GLU A 553 0.22 1.55 -23.73
C GLU A 553 0.40 2.49 -22.54
N SER A 554 1.26 2.11 -21.59
CA SER A 554 1.54 2.97 -20.43
C SER A 554 2.50 4.09 -20.80
N ARG A 555 2.11 5.34 -20.49
CA ARG A 555 2.97 6.52 -20.67
C ARG A 555 4.13 6.57 -19.68
N ILE A 556 4.04 5.84 -18.56
CA ILE A 556 5.08 5.76 -17.53
C ILE A 556 6.08 4.66 -17.88
N GLY A 557 5.58 3.45 -18.17
CA GLY A 557 6.43 2.28 -18.43
C GLY A 557 6.96 2.18 -19.86
N GLY A 558 6.47 2.98 -20.81
CA GLY A 558 6.82 2.89 -22.23
C GLY A 558 6.48 1.53 -22.87
N ARG A 559 5.55 0.79 -22.25
CA ARG A 559 5.21 -0.59 -22.61
C ARG A 559 3.72 -0.85 -22.41
N LYS A 560 3.25 -1.91 -23.07
CA LYS A 560 1.91 -2.45 -22.92
C LYS A 560 1.64 -2.90 -21.48
N GLU A 561 0.61 -2.32 -20.88
CA GLU A 561 0.07 -2.67 -19.57
C GLU A 561 -1.41 -3.08 -19.68
N TYR A 562 -1.99 -3.53 -18.57
CA TYR A 562 -3.32 -4.15 -18.54
C TYR A 562 -4.20 -3.57 -17.43
N ARG A 563 -5.42 -3.16 -17.78
CA ARG A 563 -6.47 -2.78 -16.82
C ARG A 563 -7.54 -3.87 -16.74
N ALA A 564 -8.09 -4.14 -15.55
CA ALA A 564 -9.13 -5.13 -15.39
C ALA A 564 -10.47 -4.69 -16.01
N VAL A 565 -11.24 -5.67 -16.48
CA VAL A 565 -12.64 -5.57 -16.86
C VAL A 565 -13.46 -6.25 -15.79
N TYR A 566 -14.47 -5.54 -15.29
CA TYR A 566 -15.30 -5.98 -14.18
C TYR A 566 -16.72 -6.34 -14.66
N GLY A 567 -17.26 -7.39 -14.07
CA GLY A 567 -18.70 -7.64 -14.00
C GLY A 567 -19.19 -7.29 -12.60
N SER A 568 -20.42 -6.81 -12.48
CA SER A 568 -21.07 -6.58 -11.19
C SER A 568 -22.46 -7.19 -11.18
N VAL A 569 -22.84 -7.79 -10.06
CA VAL A 569 -24.20 -8.23 -9.77
C VAL A 569 -24.59 -7.72 -8.38
N MET A 570 -25.69 -7.00 -8.33
CA MET A 570 -26.41 -6.67 -7.11
C MET A 570 -27.55 -7.66 -6.88
N GLY A 571 -27.97 -7.82 -5.62
CA GLY A 571 -29.27 -8.39 -5.26
C GLY A 571 -30.02 -7.45 -4.31
N PRO A 572 -31.20 -7.84 -3.80
CA PRO A 572 -31.90 -7.05 -2.78
C PRO A 572 -31.12 -7.01 -1.44
N PRO A 573 -31.39 -6.03 -0.56
CA PRO A 573 -30.80 -5.99 0.78
C PRO A 573 -30.98 -7.32 1.53
N GLY A 574 -29.89 -7.84 2.09
CA GLY A 574 -29.82 -9.14 2.77
C GLY A 574 -29.44 -10.33 1.88
N SER A 575 -29.42 -10.19 0.55
CA SER A 575 -29.06 -11.29 -0.37
C SER A 575 -27.55 -11.47 -0.60
N ASP A 576 -26.70 -10.96 0.30
CA ASP A 576 -25.25 -10.88 0.17
C ASP A 576 -24.61 -12.22 -0.25
N LEU A 577 -24.97 -13.30 0.43
CA LEU A 577 -24.42 -14.63 0.20
C LEU A 577 -25.01 -15.29 -1.05
N SER A 578 -26.30 -15.09 -1.34
CA SER A 578 -26.95 -15.55 -2.58
C SER A 578 -26.35 -14.92 -3.83
N ALA A 579 -26.08 -13.60 -3.79
CA ALA A 579 -25.41 -12.89 -4.89
C ALA A 579 -23.98 -13.39 -5.09
N LEU A 580 -23.22 -13.57 -4.00
CA LEU A 580 -21.84 -14.05 -4.07
C LEU A 580 -21.74 -15.50 -4.56
N HIS A 581 -22.64 -16.36 -4.11
CA HIS A 581 -22.77 -17.74 -4.57
C HIS A 581 -23.12 -17.80 -6.06
N PHE A 582 -24.16 -17.09 -6.49
CA PHE A 582 -24.60 -17.04 -7.88
C PHE A 582 -23.48 -16.61 -8.84
N VAL A 583 -22.75 -15.54 -8.52
CA VAL A 583 -21.64 -15.06 -9.36
C VAL A 583 -20.48 -16.07 -9.38
N ARG A 584 -20.21 -16.74 -8.26
CA ARG A 584 -19.16 -17.76 -8.19
C ARG A 584 -19.49 -18.97 -9.06
N GLU A 585 -20.67 -19.56 -8.89
CA GLU A 585 -21.09 -20.73 -9.68
C GLU A 585 -21.15 -20.39 -11.19
N ALA A 586 -21.60 -19.19 -11.55
CA ALA A 586 -21.57 -18.74 -12.95
C ALA A 586 -20.15 -18.66 -13.54
N LEU A 587 -19.15 -18.25 -12.75
CA LEU A 587 -17.74 -18.24 -13.18
C LEU A 587 -17.17 -19.66 -13.27
N ASP A 588 -17.37 -20.48 -12.24
CA ASP A 588 -16.84 -21.84 -12.16
C ASP A 588 -17.45 -22.74 -13.28
N LYS A 589 -18.77 -22.70 -13.50
CA LYS A 589 -19.50 -23.40 -14.61
C LYS A 589 -19.19 -22.88 -16.01
N ALA A 590 -18.60 -21.69 -16.11
CA ALA A 590 -18.07 -21.15 -17.37
C ALA A 590 -16.59 -21.47 -17.61
N GLY A 591 -15.89 -22.05 -16.62
CA GLY A 591 -14.44 -22.24 -16.66
C GLY A 591 -13.67 -20.91 -16.64
N TRP A 592 -14.26 -19.86 -16.08
CA TRP A 592 -13.61 -18.55 -15.94
C TRP A 592 -12.71 -18.56 -14.70
N ARG A 593 -11.64 -17.75 -14.69
CA ARG A 593 -10.63 -17.81 -13.62
C ARG A 593 -11.16 -17.12 -12.37
N THR A 594 -11.33 -17.88 -11.30
CA THR A 594 -11.79 -17.42 -9.97
C THR A 594 -10.64 -17.05 -9.01
N VAL A 595 -9.46 -16.77 -9.58
CA VAL A 595 -8.19 -16.42 -8.89
C VAL A 595 -7.49 -15.29 -9.64
N VAL A 596 -6.97 -14.30 -8.93
CA VAL A 596 -6.07 -13.26 -9.46
C VAL A 596 -4.71 -13.30 -8.76
N GLU A 597 -3.64 -13.07 -9.53
CA GLU A 597 -2.27 -13.11 -9.01
C GLU A 597 -1.92 -11.87 -8.17
N THR A 598 -0.81 -11.93 -7.45
CA THR A 598 -0.11 -10.77 -6.88
C THR A 598 0.72 -10.04 -7.96
N GLY A 599 1.23 -8.85 -7.62
CA GLY A 599 2.16 -8.11 -8.48
C GLY A 599 1.52 -7.46 -9.71
N ARG A 600 2.28 -7.41 -10.81
CA ARG A 600 2.00 -6.61 -12.02
C ARG A 600 0.65 -6.91 -12.69
N LEU A 601 0.35 -8.19 -12.87
CA LEU A 601 -0.75 -8.67 -13.70
C LEU A 601 -1.74 -9.44 -12.83
N ALA A 602 -3.01 -9.04 -12.80
CA ALA A 602 -4.04 -9.80 -12.10
C ALA A 602 -4.37 -11.14 -12.79
N PHE A 603 -4.21 -11.19 -14.11
CA PHE A 603 -4.37 -12.39 -14.93
C PHE A 603 -3.09 -12.63 -15.74
N PRO A 604 -2.73 -13.89 -16.06
CA PRO A 604 -1.67 -14.19 -17.01
C PRO A 604 -1.82 -13.38 -18.30
N GLU A 605 -0.72 -12.93 -18.91
CA GLU A 605 -0.77 -11.97 -20.04
C GLU A 605 -1.63 -12.46 -21.22
N GLN A 606 -1.61 -13.77 -21.47
CA GLN A 606 -2.35 -14.40 -22.56
C GLN A 606 -3.79 -14.77 -22.20
N TYR A 607 -4.25 -14.44 -20.98
CA TYR A 607 -5.57 -14.86 -20.51
C TYR A 607 -6.71 -14.25 -21.33
N VAL A 608 -7.63 -15.12 -21.75
CA VAL A 608 -8.89 -14.78 -22.38
C VAL A 608 -9.95 -15.70 -21.74
N PRO A 609 -11.05 -15.16 -21.20
CA PRO A 609 -12.14 -16.01 -20.73
C PRO A 609 -12.68 -16.90 -21.85
N PRO A 610 -12.99 -18.18 -21.57
CA PRO A 610 -13.72 -19.05 -22.48
C PRO A 610 -14.96 -18.34 -23.07
N GLY A 611 -15.09 -18.39 -24.40
CA GLY A 611 -16.18 -17.74 -25.14
C GLY A 611 -15.99 -16.25 -25.47
N MET A 612 -14.92 -15.58 -25.00
CA MET A 612 -14.70 -14.14 -25.23
C MET A 612 -13.83 -13.80 -26.46
N SER A 613 -13.30 -14.80 -27.16
CA SER A 613 -12.32 -14.60 -28.25
C SER A 613 -12.88 -13.83 -29.47
N THR A 614 -14.18 -13.87 -29.72
CA THR A 614 -14.87 -13.07 -30.76
C THR A 614 -15.03 -11.62 -30.32
N ALA A 615 -15.63 -11.37 -29.16
CA ALA A 615 -15.83 -10.02 -28.62
C ALA A 615 -14.52 -9.20 -28.52
N ARG A 616 -13.40 -9.84 -28.16
CA ARG A 616 -12.07 -9.19 -28.13
C ARG A 616 -11.55 -8.82 -29.53
N LYS A 617 -11.86 -9.62 -30.56
CA LYS A 617 -11.55 -9.31 -31.98
C LYS A 617 -12.42 -8.17 -32.50
N ASP A 618 -13.71 -8.16 -32.16
CA ASP A 618 -14.65 -7.12 -32.58
C ASP A 618 -14.26 -5.75 -31.99
N LEU A 619 -13.83 -5.73 -30.71
CA LEU A 619 -13.30 -4.52 -30.06
C LEU A 619 -12.01 -4.02 -30.72
N ALA A 620 -11.10 -4.93 -31.10
CA ALA A 620 -9.88 -4.58 -31.83
C ALA A 620 -10.17 -4.02 -33.24
N MET A 621 -11.14 -4.61 -33.96
CA MET A 621 -11.59 -4.11 -35.26
C MET A 621 -12.38 -2.80 -35.18
N ALA A 622 -13.10 -2.55 -34.07
CA ALA A 622 -13.76 -1.26 -33.85
C ALA A 622 -12.72 -0.12 -33.69
N LYS A 623 -11.63 -0.35 -32.94
CA LYS A 623 -10.58 0.66 -32.74
C LYS A 623 -9.78 0.95 -34.01
N SER A 624 -9.46 -0.08 -34.82
CA SER A 624 -8.80 0.15 -36.12
C SER A 624 -9.70 0.89 -37.12
N ARG A 625 -11.03 0.71 -37.05
CA ARG A 625 -11.99 1.48 -37.84
C ARG A 625 -12.17 2.92 -37.34
N GLY A 626 -12.12 3.14 -36.02
CA GLY A 626 -12.21 4.47 -35.41
C GLY A 626 -11.08 5.42 -35.85
N MET A 627 -9.86 4.92 -35.97
CA MET A 627 -8.71 5.68 -36.48
C MET A 627 -8.86 6.12 -37.95
N SER A 628 -9.84 5.60 -38.69
CA SER A 628 -10.14 5.94 -40.08
C SER A 628 -11.29 6.97 -40.24
N LYS A 629 -11.88 7.43 -39.13
CA LYS A 629 -12.95 8.45 -39.10
C LYS A 629 -12.64 9.62 -38.17
N GLY A 630 -11.41 10.13 -38.24
CA GLY A 630 -11.03 11.43 -37.70
C GLY A 630 -10.74 12.44 -38.83
N ILE A 631 -11.16 13.69 -38.66
CA ILE A 631 -10.87 14.85 -39.53
C ILE A 631 -11.57 14.83 -40.91
N ARG A 632 -12.80 15.34 -40.94
CA ARG A 632 -13.29 16.21 -42.02
C ARG A 632 -13.95 17.45 -41.41
N ASN A 633 -13.13 18.36 -40.87
CA ASN A 633 -13.60 19.69 -40.51
C ASN A 633 -13.45 20.67 -41.68
N ARG A 634 -14.48 21.49 -41.83
CA ARG A 634 -14.73 22.43 -42.92
C ARG A 634 -13.77 23.62 -42.82
N THR A 635 -12.72 23.64 -43.62
CA THR A 635 -11.72 24.73 -43.63
C THR A 635 -12.17 25.95 -44.43
N GLN A 636 -11.99 27.13 -43.82
CA GLN A 636 -12.03 28.42 -44.53
C GLN A 636 -10.90 28.51 -45.56
N LYS A 637 -11.05 29.41 -46.54
CA LYS A 637 -10.16 29.57 -47.69
C LYS A 637 -8.95 30.45 -47.33
N PRO A 638 -7.69 29.95 -47.43
CA PRO A 638 -6.49 30.79 -47.31
C PRO A 638 -6.14 31.49 -48.65
N PRO A 639 -5.30 32.54 -48.64
CA PRO A 639 -4.92 33.31 -49.83
C PRO A 639 -3.95 32.56 -50.75
N ALA A 640 -3.81 33.05 -51.98
CA ALA A 640 -2.90 32.52 -52.99
C ALA A 640 -1.47 33.05 -52.78
N ASP A 641 -0.52 32.13 -52.62
CA ASP A 641 0.82 32.10 -53.26
C ASP A 641 1.80 31.22 -52.45
N ALA A 642 1.89 29.94 -52.81
CA ALA A 642 2.96 29.01 -52.42
C ALA A 642 2.97 27.76 -53.35
N PRO A 643 4.15 27.19 -53.70
CA PRO A 643 4.27 26.08 -54.66
C PRO A 643 3.88 24.71 -54.07
N PRO A 644 3.51 23.72 -54.91
CA PRO A 644 2.91 22.46 -54.46
C PRO A 644 3.92 21.47 -53.85
N MET A 645 3.66 20.99 -52.63
CA MET A 645 4.37 19.84 -52.05
C MET A 645 3.84 18.50 -52.59
N ILE A 646 4.74 17.72 -53.20
CA ILE A 646 4.46 16.36 -53.67
C ILE A 646 4.58 15.36 -52.51
N TYR A 647 3.46 14.84 -52.01
CA TYR A 647 3.47 13.69 -51.12
C TYR A 647 3.84 12.41 -51.89
N ARG A 648 5.00 11.81 -51.57
CA ARG A 648 5.39 10.49 -52.10
C ARG A 648 4.57 9.38 -51.45
N SER A 649 3.96 8.53 -52.27
CA SER A 649 3.27 7.31 -51.82
C SER A 649 4.25 6.19 -51.44
N VAL A 650 3.82 5.30 -50.55
CA VAL A 650 4.61 4.15 -50.08
C VAL A 650 4.85 3.15 -51.24
N PRO A 651 6.05 2.57 -51.42
CA PRO A 651 6.34 1.71 -52.56
C PRO A 651 5.58 0.37 -52.57
N SER A 652 5.16 -0.06 -53.76
CA SER A 652 4.57 -1.39 -54.00
C SER A 652 5.56 -2.54 -53.72
N LYS A 653 5.03 -3.67 -53.21
CA LYS A 653 5.74 -4.90 -52.82
C LYS A 653 6.65 -5.52 -53.89
N HIS A 654 6.53 -5.11 -55.16
CA HIS A 654 7.31 -5.67 -56.27
C HIS A 654 8.38 -4.73 -56.85
N SER A 655 8.64 -3.58 -56.21
CA SER A 655 9.70 -2.65 -56.65
C SER A 655 11.11 -3.24 -56.51
N ARG A 656 12.00 -2.89 -57.45
CA ARG A 656 13.42 -3.28 -57.45
C ARG A 656 14.18 -2.86 -56.19
N ALA A 657 13.71 -1.85 -55.45
CA ALA A 657 14.29 -1.44 -54.17
C ALA A 657 14.10 -2.49 -53.06
N ALA A 658 12.94 -3.16 -52.99
CA ALA A 658 12.68 -4.20 -51.99
C ALA A 658 13.54 -5.45 -52.22
N ARG A 659 13.89 -5.74 -53.48
CA ARG A 659 14.77 -6.86 -53.87
C ARG A 659 16.26 -6.64 -53.58
N ARG A 660 16.68 -5.44 -53.14
CA ARG A 660 18.05 -5.18 -52.67
C ARG A 660 18.23 -5.39 -51.15
N ALA A 661 17.15 -5.57 -50.39
CA ALA A 661 17.20 -5.78 -48.95
C ALA A 661 17.36 -7.25 -48.53
N THR A 662 17.46 -8.18 -49.49
CA THR A 662 17.56 -9.63 -49.22
C THR A 662 18.63 -10.28 -50.09
N SER A 663 19.82 -10.47 -49.53
CA SER A 663 20.81 -11.48 -49.96
C SER A 663 21.65 -11.87 -48.74
N PRO A 664 22.10 -13.13 -48.63
CA PRO A 664 22.46 -13.72 -47.34
C PRO A 664 23.94 -13.54 -47.00
N SER A 665 24.25 -13.24 -45.74
CA SER A 665 25.62 -13.24 -45.22
C SER A 665 25.74 -14.10 -43.96
N ILE A 666 26.01 -15.37 -44.21
CA ILE A 666 26.90 -16.28 -43.47
C ILE A 666 27.05 -16.06 -41.95
N ASN A 667 26.62 -17.06 -41.18
CA ASN A 667 26.92 -17.15 -39.76
C ASN A 667 28.42 -17.45 -39.58
N THR A 668 29.20 -16.48 -39.10
CA THR A 668 30.60 -16.68 -38.70
C THR A 668 30.79 -16.21 -37.27
N ASP A 669 30.68 -17.18 -36.37
CA ASP A 669 30.96 -17.04 -34.96
C ASP A 669 32.39 -16.48 -34.73
N LYS A 670 32.47 -15.40 -33.94
CA LYS A 670 33.73 -14.84 -33.40
C LYS A 670 33.64 -14.59 -31.89
N SER A 671 32.91 -15.45 -31.18
CA SER A 671 32.87 -15.52 -29.71
C SER A 671 34.19 -16.01 -29.05
N LEU A 672 35.27 -16.14 -29.83
CA LEU A 672 36.57 -16.71 -29.41
C LEU A 672 37.73 -15.70 -29.38
N LYS A 673 37.47 -14.40 -29.17
CA LYS A 673 38.55 -13.41 -28.87
C LYS A 673 38.39 -12.59 -27.58
N GLU A 674 37.35 -12.84 -26.79
CA GLU A 674 37.21 -12.27 -25.43
C GLU A 674 36.95 -13.34 -24.35
N ALA A 675 37.50 -14.55 -24.55
CA ALA A 675 37.51 -15.59 -23.53
C ALA A 675 38.53 -15.26 -22.42
N THR A 676 38.08 -14.68 -21.32
CA THR A 676 38.87 -14.60 -20.08
C THR A 676 38.77 -15.92 -19.31
N LEU A 677 39.93 -16.46 -18.90
CA LEU A 677 40.03 -17.72 -18.16
C LEU A 677 39.26 -17.70 -16.83
N PRO A 678 38.73 -18.85 -16.36
CA PRO A 678 37.99 -18.92 -15.11
C PRO A 678 38.89 -18.63 -13.91
N ARG A 679 38.74 -17.44 -13.32
CA ARG A 679 39.33 -17.15 -12.00
C ARG A 679 38.52 -17.86 -10.92
N GLN A 680 39.12 -18.87 -10.30
CA GLN A 680 38.68 -19.37 -9.01
C GLN A 680 38.63 -18.20 -8.02
N LYS A 681 37.44 -17.86 -7.51
CA LYS A 681 37.32 -17.12 -6.26
C LYS A 681 37.61 -18.09 -5.11
N SER A 682 38.82 -18.01 -4.57
CA SER A 682 39.04 -18.43 -3.18
C SER A 682 38.51 -17.31 -2.29
N GLU A 683 37.28 -17.46 -1.79
CA GLU A 683 36.76 -16.60 -0.74
C GLU A 683 37.48 -16.95 0.57
N ARG A 684 38.63 -16.31 0.80
CA ARG A 684 39.20 -16.18 2.14
C ARG A 684 38.29 -15.20 2.91
N PRO A 685 37.66 -15.61 4.02
CA PRO A 685 36.89 -14.68 4.84
C PRO A 685 37.83 -13.61 5.41
N SER A 686 37.43 -12.34 5.31
CA SER A 686 38.12 -11.24 5.98
C SER A 686 37.84 -11.31 7.48
N VAL A 687 38.71 -12.01 8.22
CA VAL A 687 38.65 -12.12 9.69
C VAL A 687 39.06 -10.78 10.33
N LEU A 688 38.18 -9.77 10.26
CA LEU A 688 38.24 -8.50 11.01
C LEU A 688 36.83 -8.06 11.44
N ALA A 689 35.98 -9.02 11.82
CA ALA A 689 34.67 -8.81 12.45
C ALA A 689 34.52 -9.61 13.75
N ILE A 690 35.62 -9.74 14.51
CA ILE A 690 35.63 -10.29 15.87
C ILE A 690 36.31 -9.24 16.75
N HIS A 691 35.69 -8.94 17.91
CA HIS A 691 36.07 -7.89 18.88
C HIS A 691 35.74 -6.43 18.53
N GLN A 692 34.46 -6.08 18.43
CA GLN A 692 33.96 -4.77 18.90
C GLN A 692 32.68 -4.91 19.75
N ALA A 693 32.82 -5.62 20.88
CA ALA A 693 31.87 -5.60 21.98
C ALA A 693 32.64 -5.49 23.31
N ALA A 694 33.29 -4.34 23.50
CA ALA A 694 33.96 -3.97 24.75
C ALA A 694 33.65 -2.50 25.04
N GLY A 695 32.57 -2.25 25.78
CA GLY A 695 32.15 -0.91 26.17
C GLY A 695 33.16 -0.29 27.14
N VAL A 696 33.89 0.74 26.70
CA VAL A 696 34.76 1.52 27.58
C VAL A 696 33.91 2.54 28.33
N GLN A 697 33.65 2.29 29.62
CA GLN A 697 33.07 3.29 30.51
C GLN A 697 34.02 4.50 30.61
N LYS A 698 33.53 5.69 30.26
CA LYS A 698 34.27 6.94 30.43
C LYS A 698 34.31 7.32 31.91
N LYS A 699 35.41 7.01 32.61
CA LYS A 699 35.76 7.74 33.83
C LYS A 699 36.13 9.18 33.47
N THR A 700 35.49 10.13 34.14
CA THR A 700 35.83 11.56 34.11
C THR A 700 37.31 11.76 34.48
N ARG A 701 37.96 12.74 33.84
CA ARG A 701 39.34 13.15 34.18
C ARG A 701 39.47 14.68 34.24
N PRO A 702 40.30 15.21 35.16
CA PRO A 702 40.42 16.64 35.47
C PRO A 702 41.24 17.41 34.42
N PRO A 703 41.30 18.76 34.48
CA PRO A 703 41.66 19.58 33.32
C PRO A 703 43.14 19.57 32.90
N ARG A 704 43.32 19.78 31.59
CA ARG A 704 44.50 20.19 30.79
C ARG A 704 45.90 20.17 31.44
N LYS A 705 46.85 19.52 30.75
CA LYS A 705 48.24 20.02 30.60
C LYS A 705 48.44 20.59 29.19
N SER A 706 49.00 21.78 29.09
CA SER A 706 48.95 22.67 27.90
C SER A 706 49.99 22.38 26.80
N ARG A 707 50.70 21.25 26.79
CA ARG A 707 51.71 20.93 25.78
C ARG A 707 51.53 19.52 25.20
N LEU A 708 51.17 19.45 23.92
CA LEU A 708 51.09 18.20 23.15
C LEU A 708 52.46 17.49 23.11
N SER A 709 52.46 16.23 23.58
CA SER A 709 53.60 15.30 23.48
C SER A 709 54.12 15.20 22.04
N THR A 710 55.44 15.01 21.87
CA THR A 710 56.10 14.81 20.57
C THR A 710 55.46 13.70 19.73
N LYS A 711 54.97 12.63 20.38
CA LYS A 711 54.25 11.52 19.72
C LYS A 711 52.82 11.88 19.33
N ALA A 712 52.20 12.85 20.01
CA ALA A 712 50.89 13.38 19.63
C ALA A 712 51.00 14.37 18.46
N ARG A 713 52.00 15.26 18.46
CA ARG A 713 52.29 16.17 17.34
C ARG A 713 52.50 15.41 16.04
N ARG A 714 53.43 14.44 16.01
CA ARG A 714 53.67 13.59 14.81
C ARG A 714 52.43 12.86 14.27
N ARG A 715 51.40 12.60 15.08
CA ARG A 715 50.11 12.07 14.58
C ARG A 715 49.19 13.15 14.03
N HIS A 716 49.20 14.33 14.62
CA HIS A 716 48.48 15.50 14.14
C HIS A 716 49.05 15.97 12.79
N ASP A 717 50.38 16.10 12.70
CA ASP A 717 51.10 16.51 11.48
C ASP A 717 50.82 15.53 10.33
N LYS A 718 50.88 14.22 10.60
CA LYS A 718 50.52 13.17 9.63
C LYS A 718 49.02 13.12 9.30
N GLY A 719 48.18 13.62 10.19
CA GLY A 719 46.74 13.80 9.94
C GLY A 719 46.47 14.96 8.99
N LEU A 720 47.21 16.07 9.12
CA LEU A 720 47.18 17.21 8.21
C LEU A 720 47.69 16.82 6.82
N GLU A 721 48.83 16.13 6.74
CA GLU A 721 49.39 15.59 5.48
C GLU A 721 48.39 14.69 4.74
N MET A 722 47.67 13.83 5.46
CA MET A 722 46.59 13.03 4.86
C MET A 722 45.36 13.85 4.45
N ALA A 723 45.03 14.91 5.19
CA ALA A 723 43.92 15.80 4.84
C ALA A 723 44.22 16.60 3.56
N GLU A 724 45.44 17.11 3.42
CA GLU A 724 45.94 17.80 2.22
C GLU A 724 45.91 16.87 1.00
N ALA A 725 46.47 15.66 1.12
CA ALA A 725 46.43 14.64 0.06
C ALA A 725 45.00 14.14 -0.28
N VAL A 726 44.00 14.36 0.60
CA VAL A 726 42.57 14.13 0.31
C VAL A 726 41.95 15.36 -0.36
N GLY A 727 42.35 16.57 0.03
CA GLY A 727 41.99 17.84 -0.62
C GLY A 727 42.37 17.84 -2.10
N GLU A 728 43.64 17.57 -2.44
CA GLU A 728 44.12 17.49 -3.83
C GLU A 728 43.33 16.47 -4.67
N ARG A 729 43.16 15.25 -4.13
CA ARG A 729 42.38 14.19 -4.80
C ARG A 729 40.93 14.57 -5.01
N THR A 730 40.37 15.43 -4.15
CA THR A 730 39.01 15.94 -4.25
C THR A 730 38.94 17.05 -5.30
N ALA A 731 39.85 18.03 -5.29
CA ALA A 731 39.97 19.06 -6.33
C ALA A 731 40.13 18.45 -7.73
N ALA A 732 41.02 17.45 -7.87
CA ALA A 732 41.22 16.73 -9.14
C ALA A 732 40.00 15.90 -9.57
N LYS A 733 39.10 15.49 -8.65
CA LYS A 733 37.80 14.88 -9.00
C LYS A 733 36.80 15.95 -9.42
N THR A 734 36.75 17.08 -8.73
CA THR A 734 35.87 18.22 -9.05
C THR A 734 36.16 18.78 -10.45
N LEU A 735 37.43 19.03 -10.79
CA LEU A 735 37.83 19.47 -12.14
C LEU A 735 37.40 18.49 -13.25
N ARG A 736 37.59 17.18 -13.03
CA ARG A 736 37.10 16.15 -13.96
C ARG A 736 35.58 16.08 -14.05
N SER A 737 34.86 16.40 -12.97
CA SER A 737 33.40 16.53 -12.98
C SER A 737 32.93 17.72 -13.81
N VAL A 738 33.55 18.89 -13.63
CA VAL A 738 33.27 20.10 -14.41
C VAL A 738 33.54 19.87 -15.90
N GLY A 739 34.63 19.20 -16.26
CA GLY A 739 34.92 18.79 -17.64
C GLY A 739 33.82 17.89 -18.24
N ARG A 740 33.34 16.89 -17.49
CA ARG A 740 32.23 16.03 -17.92
C ARG A 740 30.91 16.80 -18.06
N ALA A 741 30.62 17.74 -17.17
CA ALA A 741 29.45 18.61 -17.26
C ALA A 741 29.49 19.51 -18.50
N ARG A 742 30.67 20.04 -18.86
CA ARG A 742 30.87 20.80 -20.11
C ARG A 742 30.55 19.94 -21.33
N VAL A 743 31.15 18.74 -21.43
CA VAL A 743 30.88 17.79 -22.55
C VAL A 743 29.40 17.41 -22.63
N ALA A 744 28.72 17.20 -21.49
CA ALA A 744 27.29 16.90 -21.46
C ALA A 744 26.43 18.09 -21.94
N ARG A 745 26.81 19.32 -21.60
CA ARG A 745 26.15 20.56 -22.06
C ARG A 745 26.36 20.80 -23.55
N ASP A 746 27.57 20.59 -24.06
CA ASP A 746 27.86 20.76 -25.49
C ASP A 746 27.12 19.72 -26.35
N ARG A 747 26.93 18.49 -25.86
CA ARG A 747 26.06 17.47 -26.47
C ARG A 747 24.56 17.78 -26.41
N ARG A 748 24.14 18.77 -25.62
CA ARG A 748 22.72 19.16 -25.45
C ARG A 748 22.32 20.37 -26.31
N LYS A 749 23.25 20.96 -27.07
CA LYS A 749 22.96 22.08 -27.97
C LYS A 749 22.10 21.61 -29.17
N PRO A 750 21.15 22.44 -29.66
CA PRO A 750 20.45 22.21 -30.92
C PRO A 750 21.41 22.01 -32.10
N TRP A 751 20.98 21.24 -33.10
CA TRP A 751 21.81 20.90 -34.27
C TRP A 751 22.24 22.15 -35.06
N ASP A 752 21.40 23.18 -35.10
CA ASP A 752 21.70 24.43 -35.80
C ASP A 752 22.84 25.23 -35.12
N ASP A 753 22.90 25.23 -33.79
CA ASP A 753 23.99 25.89 -33.03
C ASP A 753 25.33 25.15 -33.20
N VAL A 754 25.29 23.81 -33.30
CA VAL A 754 26.48 22.98 -33.56
C VAL A 754 27.01 23.25 -34.98
N ASN A 755 26.13 23.35 -35.98
CA ASN A 755 26.52 23.69 -37.35
C ASN A 755 26.98 25.15 -37.50
N LYS A 756 26.46 26.07 -36.69
CA LYS A 756 26.94 27.46 -36.69
C LYS A 756 28.36 27.56 -36.15
N ALA A 757 28.64 26.93 -35.01
CA ALA A 757 30.00 26.86 -34.46
C ALA A 757 30.99 26.17 -35.42
N ALA A 758 30.59 25.06 -36.04
CA ALA A 758 31.43 24.36 -37.01
C ALA A 758 31.75 25.21 -38.26
N ARG A 759 30.84 26.11 -38.69
CA ARG A 759 31.08 27.05 -39.80
C ARG A 759 31.96 28.24 -39.41
N GLU A 760 32.05 28.57 -38.13
CA GLU A 760 32.95 29.60 -37.62
C GLU A 760 34.39 29.07 -37.50
N ASP A 761 34.57 27.79 -37.15
CA ASP A 761 35.88 27.11 -37.14
C ASP A 761 36.43 26.79 -38.56
N ASP A 762 35.58 26.42 -39.53
CA ASP A 762 36.01 26.05 -40.90
C ASP A 762 36.50 27.25 -41.75
N ASN A 763 36.29 28.48 -41.28
CA ASN A 763 36.66 29.71 -42.02
C ASN A 763 38.13 30.13 -41.79
N GLY A 764 38.92 29.29 -41.11
CA GLY A 764 40.31 29.55 -40.73
C GLY A 764 41.40 29.07 -41.70
N SER A 765 41.07 28.46 -42.85
CA SER A 765 42.11 27.87 -43.74
C SER A 765 41.80 27.83 -45.24
N ALA A 766 42.24 28.84 -46.00
CA ALA A 766 42.64 28.72 -47.42
C ALA A 766 43.44 29.98 -47.90
N PRO A 767 44.40 29.86 -48.84
CA PRO A 767 45.38 30.92 -49.14
C PRO A 767 44.98 31.93 -50.24
N ALA A 768 45.68 33.07 -50.24
CA ALA A 768 45.37 34.27 -51.01
C ALA A 768 45.69 34.25 -52.52
N ARG A 769 45.00 35.12 -53.29
CA ARG A 769 45.61 35.90 -54.40
C ARG A 769 44.80 37.13 -54.87
N ALA A 770 45.42 38.30 -54.68
CA ALA A 770 45.45 39.50 -55.52
C ALA A 770 44.16 40.21 -56.02
N GLY A 771 43.99 41.46 -55.56
CA GLY A 771 43.72 42.62 -56.44
C GLY A 771 42.46 43.45 -56.15
N GLY A 772 42.63 44.76 -55.97
CA GLY A 772 41.55 45.74 -56.24
C GLY A 772 40.98 46.56 -55.07
N ASP A 773 41.83 47.40 -54.48
CA ASP A 773 41.58 48.80 -54.05
C ASP A 773 40.44 49.23 -53.08
N ASP A 774 40.79 50.28 -52.33
CA ASP A 774 40.00 51.29 -51.62
C ASP A 774 39.19 50.95 -50.32
N ARG A 775 39.65 51.58 -49.23
CA ARG A 775 38.99 51.90 -47.94
C ARG A 775 38.65 50.76 -46.96
N ASP A 776 39.61 50.44 -46.08
CA ASP A 776 39.43 50.69 -44.63
C ASP A 776 40.70 50.40 -43.79
N ARG A 777 40.69 50.91 -42.54
CA ARG A 777 41.64 50.66 -41.41
C ARG A 777 43.02 51.35 -41.44
N LYS A 778 43.24 52.17 -40.42
CA LYS A 778 44.52 52.20 -39.68
C LYS A 778 44.31 51.58 -38.30
N HIS A 779 45.27 50.77 -37.90
CA HIS A 779 45.34 50.06 -36.61
C HIS A 779 45.96 50.97 -35.52
N GLU A 780 46.21 50.36 -34.36
CA GLU A 780 46.82 50.89 -33.12
C GLU A 780 45.79 51.52 -32.16
N ASN A 781 45.82 51.33 -30.84
CA ASN A 781 46.58 50.42 -29.91
C ASN A 781 45.80 50.46 -28.54
N ASP A 782 46.08 49.73 -27.44
CA ASP A 782 47.15 48.80 -26.99
C ASP A 782 46.65 47.98 -25.75
N ASP A 783 47.26 46.81 -25.45
CA ASP A 783 47.82 46.31 -24.15
C ASP A 783 47.10 46.44 -22.78
N LEU A 784 47.40 45.69 -21.69
CA LEU A 784 48.15 44.46 -21.29
C LEU A 784 47.47 43.99 -19.96
N ASP A 785 47.30 42.72 -19.58
CA ASP A 785 48.27 41.66 -19.16
C ASP A 785 48.90 41.84 -17.75
N SER A 786 49.45 40.74 -17.19
CA SER A 786 50.11 40.59 -15.86
C SER A 786 49.22 40.53 -14.59
N GLU A 787 49.58 39.86 -13.47
CA GLU A 787 50.29 38.58 -13.19
C GLU A 787 50.14 38.25 -11.68
N MET A 788 50.43 37.02 -11.24
CA MET A 788 50.93 36.75 -9.87
C MET A 788 52.48 36.85 -9.94
N ASP A 789 53.25 37.31 -8.95
CA ASP A 789 53.30 36.76 -7.58
C ASP A 789 54.17 37.60 -6.60
N GLU A 790 54.09 37.23 -5.31
CA GLU A 790 55.07 37.42 -4.21
C GLU A 790 55.69 38.81 -3.87
N LYS A 791 55.45 39.26 -2.62
CA LYS A 791 56.49 39.20 -1.56
C LYS A 791 56.02 39.54 -0.13
N ASP A 792 56.57 38.81 0.83
CA ASP A 792 56.62 39.18 2.25
C ASP A 792 57.28 40.54 2.48
N ARG A 793 56.79 41.29 3.48
CA ARG A 793 57.58 41.89 4.58
C ARG A 793 56.73 42.76 5.53
N GLU A 794 56.70 42.39 6.81
CA GLU A 794 56.65 43.34 7.93
C GLU A 794 57.81 44.37 7.84
N PRO A 795 57.78 45.56 8.50
CA PRO A 795 57.17 45.79 9.82
C PRO A 795 56.64 47.22 10.15
N ARG A 796 56.27 47.40 11.42
CA ARG A 796 56.20 48.63 12.24
C ARG A 796 55.02 49.61 12.07
N ASP A 797 54.11 49.52 13.06
CA ASP A 797 53.96 50.46 14.19
C ASP A 797 53.72 51.98 14.01
N HIS A 798 52.81 52.48 14.89
CA HIS A 798 52.67 53.88 15.37
C HIS A 798 52.12 54.95 14.38
N GLN A 799 51.33 55.97 14.77
CA GLN A 799 50.65 56.31 16.05
C GLN A 799 49.56 57.40 15.83
N SER A 800 48.83 57.77 16.91
CA SER A 800 47.83 58.85 17.05
C SER A 800 46.50 58.64 16.29
N GLY A 801 45.30 58.84 16.87
CA GLY A 801 44.86 59.65 18.02
C GLY A 801 43.91 60.75 17.49
N THR A 802 42.79 61.16 18.08
CA THR A 802 42.10 60.92 19.39
C THR A 802 40.58 61.09 19.08
N GLU A 803 39.55 60.60 19.80
CA GLU A 803 39.19 60.58 21.23
C GLU A 803 38.43 59.26 21.59
N VAL A 804 38.30 58.74 22.83
CA VAL A 804 37.97 59.28 24.19
C VAL A 804 36.44 59.55 24.28
N ARG A 805 35.59 58.92 25.11
CA ARG A 805 35.64 58.27 26.46
C ARG A 805 34.38 57.37 26.60
N GLN A 806 34.19 56.44 27.55
CA GLN A 806 34.98 55.85 28.64
C GLN A 806 34.31 54.51 29.04
N LEU A 807 35.09 53.46 29.32
CA LEU A 807 34.66 52.30 30.12
C LEU A 807 35.20 52.47 31.54
N VAL A 808 34.51 51.91 32.53
CA VAL A 808 35.08 51.58 33.85
C VAL A 808 34.48 50.25 34.29
N ASP A 809 35.29 49.20 34.28
CA ASP A 809 35.08 47.97 35.05
C ASP A 809 35.34 48.25 36.54
N HIS A 810 34.76 47.47 37.45
CA HIS A 810 35.51 47.00 38.63
C HIS A 810 34.97 45.69 39.19
N ASP A 811 35.88 45.00 39.86
CA ASP A 811 35.78 43.63 40.36
C ASP A 811 35.27 43.54 41.82
N ASP A 812 35.01 42.29 42.22
CA ASP A 812 35.27 41.67 43.53
C ASP A 812 34.48 42.06 44.82
N ASP A 813 34.57 41.08 45.75
CA ASP A 813 34.28 41.05 47.20
C ASP A 813 32.82 40.91 47.72
N ASP A 814 32.49 39.63 48.03
CA ASP A 814 32.18 39.07 49.37
C ASP A 814 30.94 39.49 50.22
N ASP A 815 30.70 38.63 51.23
CA ASP A 815 29.81 38.69 52.39
C ASP A 815 28.30 38.35 52.25
N ASP A 816 28.02 37.04 52.48
CA ASP A 816 27.25 36.49 53.63
C ASP A 816 25.74 36.74 53.88
N ASP A 817 25.22 35.85 54.74
CA ASP A 817 23.93 35.78 55.46
C ASP A 817 22.66 35.29 54.73
N ASP A 818 22.39 34.00 54.92
CA ASP A 818 21.21 33.42 55.58
C ASP A 818 19.84 34.13 55.45
N ASP A 819 18.82 33.41 54.95
CA ASP A 819 17.77 32.86 55.85
C ASP A 819 16.84 31.86 55.15
N ASP A 820 16.25 30.97 55.94
CA ASP A 820 15.27 29.95 55.53
C ASP A 820 13.90 30.56 55.12
N GLU A 821 13.16 29.88 54.23
CA GLU A 821 11.90 29.26 54.66
C GLU A 821 11.30 28.29 53.62
N GLU A 822 11.01 27.10 54.14
CA GLU A 822 10.24 26.02 53.53
C GLU A 822 8.73 26.35 53.59
N HIS A 823 7.99 26.19 52.48
CA HIS A 823 6.54 25.98 52.62
C HIS A 823 5.90 25.16 51.48
N ASP A 824 5.56 23.92 51.81
CA ASP A 824 4.50 23.13 51.17
C ASP A 824 3.18 23.92 51.16
N ILE A 825 2.50 23.96 50.00
CA ILE A 825 1.03 23.94 49.95
C ILE A 825 0.57 22.93 48.88
N ASP A 826 0.11 21.78 49.38
CA ASP A 826 -0.66 20.78 48.65
C ASP A 826 -2.17 21.17 48.58
N LYS A 827 -2.92 20.51 47.68
CA LYS A 827 -4.41 20.35 47.61
C LYS A 827 -5.36 21.35 46.91
N ILE A 828 -6.34 20.71 46.25
CA ILE A 828 -7.69 21.15 45.79
C ILE A 828 -7.67 21.92 44.44
N LEU A 829 -7.91 21.27 43.28
CA LEU A 829 -9.13 20.53 42.90
C LEU A 829 -8.88 19.59 41.69
#